data_AF-A0A815F6N4-F1
#
_entry.id   AF-A0A815F6N4-F1
#
_cell.length_a   1.000
_cell.length_b   1.000
_cell.length_c   1.000
_cell.angle_alpha   90.00
_cell.angle_beta   90.00
_cell.angle_gamma   90.00
#
_symmetry.space_group_name_H-M   'P 1'
#
loop_
_entity.id
_entity.type
_entity.pdbx_description
1 polymer ?
#
loop_
_entity_poly.entity_id
_entity_poly.type
_entity_poly.pdbx_seq_one_letter_code
_entity_poly.pdbx_strand_id
1 'polypeptide(L)'
;MEAEIRSTSSSTSYQPVWENCPHATNYNSIRLVDYLYGSGDVNLKDSTELKCFPLTRWLSSEYELKHIWIGLFKFAEQLRTIEADNQKDEIERFEMLLDFLHYISSKCSSKPFYLQMLKSILKAPTETLRSVLYPSFTRYKHIQETTFQSDRINLGNLGRYKRSLVVRILPTILISVFQQMWLNDTESNVSSLGNVMNSLNPSSLFLTLEQRILLGGIMVNWIVEQQIERALHFANQSKWEDFEKEISNIPHANWTPSMHVPWLILELEMNITIREMQIEVTRHMIQPMMNKNNPSISNIVMQMNMGEGKTSVILPMLALSLCSSSSSLVRIIVLKSLFPMNYQSLRYKLGGLLNRRILPFACRRDMNFSDIQLNKIFNRLQQGLSDCDVVLTSPEDILSFDLLTIDKCRRKEFDAGRSMLSIQRWMKSFARDVLDESDEILHVKYQLIYSIGRQQQIDGGLERWKTIQLVLSLVKQHTTNIAQQYHDDIFYKASESRSSFPEFRLLNHRPFPELCQRIANAWLNEKNYRRIDQQHILSFILDANSSVDCLIDRFPYSTIQLFLIMRGLLSSEVLFVALKKRYRVNFGVNQNPKFNRLIAVPFRAKDVAAENIEFRHPDVAIVLTQLSYYCNGLSDSQMLQCFDRLSQDESDPKMIYEEWLSLEDDNDRISSIKQWKTVNLKDYQQRTQQLFPTLRYNMLVINYFLNHFIFPQEAKQFPHKLVSSAWDLSSSSRTKIITGFSGTNDTQLLLPVHIRQCDLPELQKTDAIVLNNLLQSNKDHYQYLPISTSSDDILSHIVKDKSIIQVILGVGALFIDKTNRQIAVKWLDLSDKTKIDYAVYFESDSIFVCD
;
A
#
# COMPACT_ATOMS: atom_id res chain seq x y z
N MET A 1 -63.71 -25.77 4.14
CA MET A 1 -62.39 -25.11 4.03
C MET A 1 -61.85 -24.93 2.61
N GLU A 2 -61.45 -25.92 1.81
CA GLU A 2 -61.27 -25.67 0.35
C GLU A 2 -62.62 -25.35 -0.34
N ALA A 3 -63.71 -25.93 0.17
CA ALA A 3 -65.10 -25.55 -0.14
C ALA A 3 -65.55 -24.21 0.48
N GLU A 4 -64.76 -23.60 1.35
CA GLU A 4 -65.14 -22.39 2.12
C GLU A 4 -64.38 -21.17 1.58
N ILE A 5 -63.16 -21.37 1.10
CA ILE A 5 -62.39 -20.36 0.36
C ILE A 5 -62.94 -20.17 -1.08
N ARG A 6 -63.75 -21.11 -1.59
CA ARG A 6 -64.54 -20.93 -2.83
C ARG A 6 -65.81 -20.07 -2.65
N SER A 7 -66.14 -19.61 -1.43
CA SER A 7 -67.42 -18.92 -1.17
C SER A 7 -67.35 -17.41 -0.94
N THR A 8 -66.18 -16.78 -0.99
CA THR A 8 -66.08 -15.31 -0.86
C THR A 8 -65.07 -14.72 -1.84
N SER A 9 -65.47 -14.71 -3.11
CA SER A 9 -65.04 -13.75 -4.14
C SER A 9 -65.14 -12.31 -3.61
N SER A 10 -64.20 -11.42 -3.88
CA SER A 10 -64.12 -10.77 -5.20
C SER A 10 -62.71 -10.27 -5.55
N SER A 11 -62.21 -10.79 -6.67
CA SER A 11 -61.17 -10.22 -7.51
C SER A 11 -61.63 -8.95 -8.23
N THR A 12 -60.74 -7.97 -8.39
CA THR A 12 -60.53 -7.16 -9.61
C THR A 12 -59.15 -6.50 -9.47
N SER A 13 -58.23 -6.46 -10.43
CA SER A 13 -58.11 -7.02 -11.78
C SER A 13 -56.71 -6.63 -12.30
N TYR A 14 -56.24 -7.37 -13.30
CA TYR A 14 -55.24 -6.97 -14.31
C TYR A 14 -53.76 -7.37 -14.10
N GLN A 15 -53.44 -8.53 -14.68
CA GLN A 15 -52.21 -8.84 -15.42
C GLN A 15 -52.42 -8.40 -16.90
N PRO A 16 -51.45 -8.43 -17.86
CA PRO A 16 -49.97 -8.51 -17.78
C PRO A 16 -49.21 -7.75 -18.94
N VAL A 17 -47.89 -7.99 -19.02
CA VAL A 17 -46.92 -7.99 -20.16
C VAL A 17 -46.47 -6.69 -20.86
N TRP A 18 -45.14 -6.46 -20.89
CA TRP A 18 -44.23 -6.48 -22.07
C TRP A 18 -42.81 -6.10 -21.61
N GLU A 19 -41.81 -6.96 -21.85
CA GLU A 19 -40.87 -6.81 -22.96
C GLU A 19 -40.38 -5.37 -23.16
N ASN A 20 -39.23 -5.07 -22.57
CA ASN A 20 -38.11 -4.34 -23.16
C ASN A 20 -37.16 -3.96 -22.01
N CYS A 21 -35.90 -4.31 -22.16
CA CYS A 21 -34.83 -3.91 -21.26
C CYS A 21 -34.13 -2.69 -21.88
N PRO A 22 -34.42 -1.45 -21.44
CA PRO A 22 -33.55 -0.32 -21.71
C PRO A 22 -32.87 0.12 -20.40
N HIS A 23 -31.56 -0.01 -20.39
CA HIS A 23 -30.61 0.83 -19.66
C HIS A 23 -30.61 0.92 -18.11
N ALA A 24 -29.37 0.96 -17.62
CA ALA A 24 -28.90 1.45 -16.34
C ALA A 24 -29.13 0.56 -15.10
N THR A 25 -28.22 -0.41 -14.92
CA THR A 25 -27.80 -0.81 -13.57
C THR A 25 -27.19 0.40 -12.86
N ASN A 26 -28.02 1.14 -12.13
CA ASN A 26 -27.56 2.08 -11.13
C ASN A 26 -26.93 1.27 -9.99
N TYR A 27 -25.66 0.91 -10.14
CA TYR A 27 -24.80 0.72 -8.98
C TYR A 27 -24.78 2.05 -8.24
N ASN A 28 -25.39 2.08 -7.06
CA ASN A 28 -25.16 3.17 -6.13
C ASN A 28 -23.67 3.19 -5.81
N SER A 29 -22.96 4.18 -6.35
CA SER A 29 -21.64 4.58 -5.89
C SER A 29 -21.68 4.69 -4.36
N ILE A 30 -20.89 3.85 -3.69
CA ILE A 30 -20.70 3.94 -2.25
C ILE A 30 -19.97 5.27 -2.01
N ARG A 31 -20.75 6.33 -1.75
CA ARG A 31 -20.23 7.59 -1.24
C ARG A 31 -19.73 7.35 0.17
N LEU A 32 -18.41 7.34 0.32
CA LEU A 32 -17.67 7.38 1.57
C LEU A 32 -17.93 8.72 2.30
N VAL A 33 -19.09 8.89 2.92
CA VAL A 33 -19.38 10.13 3.67
C VAL A 33 -20.29 9.87 4.91
N ASP A 34 -19.79 10.33 6.07
CA ASP A 34 -20.45 10.85 7.28
C ASP A 34 -20.75 10.04 8.55
N TYR A 35 -20.50 8.72 8.62
CA TYR A 35 -20.60 7.99 9.90
C TYR A 35 -19.36 7.15 10.23
N LEU A 36 -18.20 7.80 10.36
CA LEU A 36 -16.93 7.14 10.74
C LEU A 36 -16.79 6.84 12.25
N TYR A 37 -17.79 7.17 13.07
CA TYR A 37 -17.72 6.97 14.54
C TYR A 37 -19.00 6.43 15.19
N GLY A 38 -20.04 6.11 14.40
CA GLY A 38 -21.30 5.56 14.90
C GLY A 38 -21.43 4.09 14.52
N SER A 39 -21.69 3.23 15.50
CA SER A 39 -21.96 1.79 15.37
C SER A 39 -20.83 0.93 14.78
N GLY A 40 -19.77 0.77 15.58
CA GLY A 40 -18.83 -0.36 15.49
C GLY A 40 -19.30 -1.60 16.24
N ASP A 41 -20.61 -1.77 16.45
CA ASP A 41 -21.16 -2.90 17.19
C ASP A 41 -21.34 -4.09 16.26
N VAL A 42 -20.52 -5.12 16.45
CA VAL A 42 -20.99 -6.49 16.25
C VAL A 42 -21.41 -6.98 17.64
N ASN A 43 -22.68 -6.77 17.97
CA ASN A 43 -23.29 -7.45 19.09
C ASN A 43 -23.35 -8.94 18.72
N LEU A 44 -22.57 -9.78 19.40
CA LEU A 44 -22.44 -11.24 19.15
C LEU A 44 -23.76 -12.04 19.28
N LYS A 45 -24.90 -11.38 19.51
CA LYS A 45 -26.22 -11.99 19.63
C LYS A 45 -26.96 -12.21 18.30
N ASP A 46 -26.50 -11.62 17.17
CA ASP A 46 -27.21 -11.73 15.89
C ASP A 46 -26.33 -12.35 14.77
N SER A 47 -25.87 -13.58 15.01
CA SER A 47 -24.93 -14.32 14.17
C SER A 47 -25.58 -15.19 13.09
N THR A 48 -26.87 -14.99 12.77
CA THR A 48 -27.59 -15.82 11.81
C THR A 48 -27.32 -15.46 10.35
N GLU A 49 -26.80 -14.26 10.06
CA GLU A 49 -26.63 -13.76 8.68
C GLU A 49 -25.17 -13.60 8.20
N LEU A 50 -24.18 -13.71 9.10
CA LEU A 50 -22.77 -13.46 8.78
C LEU A 50 -22.04 -14.75 8.32
N LYS A 51 -21.93 -14.95 7.01
CA LYS A 51 -21.12 -16.01 6.35
C LYS A 51 -19.59 -15.77 6.39
N CYS A 52 -19.13 -14.76 7.12
CA CYS A 52 -17.77 -14.21 7.02
C CYS A 52 -16.81 -14.61 8.16
N PHE A 53 -17.16 -15.58 9.01
CA PHE A 53 -16.24 -16.13 10.01
C PHE A 53 -15.75 -17.52 9.61
N PRO A 54 -14.45 -17.84 9.72
CA PRO A 54 -13.91 -19.17 9.39
C PRO A 54 -14.48 -20.25 10.32
N LEU A 55 -14.90 -19.86 11.54
CA LEU A 55 -15.70 -20.70 12.43
C LEU A 55 -16.98 -21.22 11.78
N THR A 56 -17.58 -20.54 10.79
CA THR A 56 -18.77 -21.07 10.08
C THR A 56 -18.50 -22.33 9.25
N ARG A 57 -17.23 -22.64 8.92
CA ARG A 57 -16.85 -23.90 8.25
C ARG A 57 -16.98 -25.11 9.18
N TRP A 58 -16.61 -24.99 10.45
CA TRP A 58 -16.76 -26.05 11.48
C TRP A 58 -18.21 -26.45 11.74
N LEU A 59 -19.15 -25.71 11.14
CA LEU A 59 -20.58 -25.79 11.41
C LEU A 59 -21.34 -26.44 10.27
N SER A 60 -20.62 -27.04 9.32
CA SER A 60 -21.15 -27.61 8.08
C SER A 60 -20.81 -29.09 7.86
N SER A 61 -19.91 -29.68 8.66
CA SER A 61 -19.46 -31.07 8.51
C SER A 61 -19.87 -31.93 9.72
N GLU A 62 -20.76 -32.90 9.49
CA GLU A 62 -21.20 -33.91 10.47
C GLU A 62 -20.07 -34.88 10.86
N TYR A 63 -18.99 -34.92 10.06
CA TYR A 63 -17.84 -35.81 10.20
C TYR A 63 -16.93 -35.40 11.37
N GLU A 64 -16.62 -34.11 11.51
CA GLU A 64 -15.76 -33.57 12.58
C GLU A 64 -16.38 -33.73 13.97
N LEU A 65 -17.71 -33.58 14.06
CA LEU A 65 -18.49 -33.81 15.29
C LEU A 65 -18.43 -35.26 15.78
N LYS A 66 -18.50 -36.21 14.85
CA LYS A 66 -18.42 -37.64 15.16
C LYS A 66 -17.07 -38.00 15.78
N HIS A 67 -15.98 -37.36 15.34
CA HIS A 67 -14.64 -37.61 15.86
C HIS A 67 -14.42 -37.08 17.28
N ILE A 68 -14.96 -35.91 17.62
CA ILE A 68 -14.90 -35.36 18.99
C ILE A 68 -15.69 -36.26 19.97
N TRP A 69 -16.89 -36.69 19.59
CA TRP A 69 -17.70 -37.60 20.42
C TRP A 69 -17.08 -38.98 20.56
N ILE A 70 -16.49 -39.53 19.49
CA ILE A 70 -15.72 -40.77 19.55
C ILE A 70 -14.47 -40.60 20.42
N GLY A 71 -13.82 -39.43 20.39
CA GLY A 71 -12.67 -39.11 21.22
C GLY A 71 -13.01 -39.08 22.71
N LEU A 72 -14.09 -38.37 23.09
CA LEU A 72 -14.58 -38.34 24.47
C LEU A 72 -15.07 -39.72 24.95
N PHE A 73 -15.71 -40.49 24.08
CA PHE A 73 -16.12 -41.86 24.36
C PHE A 73 -14.92 -42.80 24.58
N LYS A 74 -13.89 -42.72 23.73
CA LYS A 74 -12.65 -43.50 23.86
C LYS A 74 -11.84 -43.10 25.08
N PHE A 75 -11.83 -41.81 25.44
CA PHE A 75 -11.20 -41.34 26.66
C PHE A 75 -11.93 -41.84 27.91
N ALA A 76 -13.26 -41.86 27.90
CA ALA A 76 -14.07 -42.48 28.95
C ALA A 76 -13.80 -43.99 29.08
N GLU A 77 -13.58 -44.71 27.98
CA GLU A 77 -13.12 -46.11 28.02
C GLU A 77 -11.69 -46.26 28.55
N GLN A 78 -10.76 -45.39 28.16
CA GLN A 78 -9.39 -45.42 28.64
C GLN A 78 -9.31 -45.22 30.17
N LEU A 79 -10.08 -44.29 30.71
CA LEU A 79 -10.21 -44.07 32.16
C LEU A 79 -10.70 -45.32 32.92
N ARG A 80 -11.47 -46.20 32.27
CA ARG A 80 -11.91 -47.49 32.86
C ARG A 80 -10.80 -48.55 32.92
N THR A 81 -9.67 -48.34 32.25
CA THR A 81 -8.57 -49.32 32.13
C THR A 81 -7.31 -48.97 32.94
N ILE A 82 -7.31 -47.83 33.65
CA ILE A 82 -6.18 -47.37 34.48
C ILE A 82 -6.16 -48.14 35.81
N GLU A 83 -4.96 -48.53 36.29
CA GLU A 83 -4.78 -49.26 37.56
C GLU A 83 -5.36 -48.49 38.78
N ALA A 84 -5.83 -49.26 39.75
CA ALA A 84 -6.85 -48.88 40.74
C ALA A 84 -6.53 -47.66 41.62
N ASP A 85 -5.26 -47.29 41.80
CA ASP A 85 -4.88 -46.25 42.78
C ASP A 85 -5.17 -44.81 42.31
N ASN A 86 -5.27 -44.54 40.99
CA ASN A 86 -5.63 -43.22 40.42
C ASN A 86 -6.96 -43.21 39.65
N GLN A 87 -7.57 -44.37 39.45
CA GLN A 87 -8.77 -44.53 38.63
C GLN A 87 -9.96 -43.74 39.17
N LYS A 88 -10.10 -43.68 40.50
CA LYS A 88 -11.23 -43.01 41.16
C LYS A 88 -11.15 -41.50 41.02
N ASP A 89 -9.96 -40.93 41.22
CA ASP A 89 -9.71 -39.48 41.10
C ASP A 89 -9.85 -38.99 39.65
N GLU A 90 -9.36 -39.75 38.67
CA GLU A 90 -9.47 -39.42 37.25
C GLU A 90 -10.92 -39.56 36.72
N ILE A 91 -11.66 -40.57 37.19
CA ILE A 91 -13.10 -40.69 36.92
C ILE A 91 -13.87 -39.52 37.56
N GLU A 92 -13.52 -39.12 38.79
CA GLU A 92 -14.16 -38.01 39.50
C GLU A 92 -13.86 -36.65 38.82
N ARG A 93 -12.63 -36.47 38.30
CA ARG A 93 -12.23 -35.31 37.47
C ARG A 93 -12.98 -35.26 36.13
N PHE A 94 -13.14 -36.40 35.47
CA PHE A 94 -13.88 -36.47 34.21
C PHE A 94 -15.40 -36.34 34.43
N GLU A 95 -15.94 -36.85 35.54
CA GLU A 95 -17.32 -36.59 35.96
C GLU A 95 -17.54 -35.10 36.28
N MET A 96 -16.60 -34.42 36.94
CA MET A 96 -16.63 -32.97 37.16
C MET A 96 -16.60 -32.17 35.85
N LEU A 97 -15.80 -32.61 34.85
CA LEU A 97 -15.82 -32.01 33.51
C LEU A 97 -17.18 -32.19 32.85
N LEU A 98 -17.76 -33.40 32.91
CA LEU A 98 -19.09 -33.68 32.37
C LEU A 98 -20.18 -32.90 33.12
N ASP A 99 -20.04 -32.68 34.44
CA ASP A 99 -20.95 -31.88 35.26
C ASP A 99 -20.84 -30.39 34.98
N PHE A 100 -19.63 -29.88 34.74
CA PHE A 100 -19.42 -28.50 34.29
C PHE A 100 -20.05 -28.27 32.92
N LEU A 101 -19.87 -29.21 31.98
CA LEU A 101 -20.50 -29.17 30.66
C LEU A 101 -22.03 -29.29 30.76
N HIS A 102 -22.54 -30.11 31.68
CA HIS A 102 -23.97 -30.25 31.97
C HIS A 102 -24.55 -28.99 32.63
N TYR A 103 -23.83 -28.37 33.55
CA TYR A 103 -24.20 -27.13 34.23
C TYR A 103 -24.36 -25.98 33.22
N ILE A 104 -23.38 -25.81 32.32
CA ILE A 104 -23.45 -24.84 31.22
C ILE A 104 -24.65 -25.14 30.29
N SER A 105 -24.84 -26.42 29.91
CA SER A 105 -25.97 -26.84 29.06
C SER A 105 -27.35 -26.60 29.70
N SER A 106 -27.46 -26.78 31.02
CA SER A 106 -28.70 -26.57 31.78
C SER A 106 -29.07 -25.09 31.93
N LYS A 107 -28.09 -24.20 32.13
CA LYS A 107 -28.28 -22.74 32.16
C LYS A 107 -28.67 -22.17 30.80
N CYS A 108 -28.32 -22.86 29.71
CA CYS A 108 -28.66 -22.50 28.34
C CYS A 108 -29.93 -23.19 27.80
N SER A 109 -30.77 -23.79 28.66
CA SER A 109 -32.08 -24.39 28.31
C SER A 109 -32.01 -25.50 27.24
N SER A 110 -31.05 -26.42 27.34
CA SER A 110 -30.90 -27.55 26.41
C SER A 110 -30.91 -28.91 27.12
N LYS A 111 -31.49 -29.96 26.50
CA LYS A 111 -31.61 -31.30 27.09
C LYS A 111 -30.29 -32.11 26.94
N PRO A 112 -29.70 -32.66 28.01
CA PRO A 112 -28.32 -33.13 28.03
C PRO A 112 -28.18 -34.67 27.86
N PHE A 113 -28.80 -35.24 26.82
CA PHE A 113 -28.89 -36.69 26.64
C PHE A 113 -27.52 -37.38 26.47
N TYR A 114 -26.60 -36.81 25.69
CA TYR A 114 -25.29 -37.42 25.41
C TYR A 114 -24.32 -37.36 26.61
N LEU A 115 -24.42 -36.33 27.46
CA LEU A 115 -23.62 -36.22 28.68
C LEU A 115 -24.06 -37.22 29.76
N GLN A 116 -25.39 -37.47 29.86
CA GLN A 116 -25.92 -38.53 30.73
C GLN A 116 -25.52 -39.92 30.24
N MET A 117 -25.45 -40.16 28.93
CA MET A 117 -25.01 -41.44 28.36
C MET A 117 -23.55 -41.76 28.72
N LEU A 118 -22.64 -40.79 28.63
CA LEU A 118 -21.22 -40.96 29.04
C LEU A 118 -21.07 -41.22 30.54
N LYS A 119 -21.86 -40.55 31.38
CA LYS A 119 -21.95 -40.86 32.82
C LYS A 119 -22.46 -42.28 33.09
N SER A 120 -23.37 -42.77 32.26
CA SER A 120 -23.90 -44.14 32.37
C SER A 120 -22.83 -45.18 32.01
N ILE A 121 -22.00 -44.89 31.01
CA ILE A 121 -20.92 -45.76 30.53
C ILE A 121 -19.77 -45.86 31.56
N LEU A 122 -19.47 -44.80 32.30
CA LEU A 122 -18.51 -44.81 33.41
C LEU A 122 -18.98 -45.66 34.60
N LYS A 123 -20.30 -45.82 34.77
CA LYS A 123 -20.93 -46.54 35.90
C LYS A 123 -21.32 -47.98 35.58
N ALA A 124 -21.18 -48.43 34.34
CA ALA A 124 -21.55 -49.78 33.91
C ALA A 124 -20.43 -50.80 34.24
N PRO A 125 -20.75 -52.00 34.76
CA PRO A 125 -19.76 -53.05 34.99
C PRO A 125 -19.15 -53.56 33.66
N THR A 126 -17.91 -54.02 33.74
CA THR A 126 -16.98 -54.31 32.62
C THR A 126 -17.40 -55.49 31.76
N GLU A 127 -17.76 -55.24 30.50
CA GLU A 127 -17.59 -56.20 29.42
C GLU A 127 -16.39 -55.81 28.56
N THR A 128 -15.49 -56.78 28.37
CA THR A 128 -14.16 -56.65 27.79
C THR A 128 -14.18 -56.35 26.30
N LEU A 129 -13.89 -55.11 25.92
CA LEU A 129 -13.48 -54.75 24.56
C LEU A 129 -11.95 -54.80 24.46
N ARG A 130 -11.44 -55.53 23.46
CA ARG A 130 -10.02 -55.85 23.29
C ARG A 130 -9.15 -54.60 23.17
N SER A 131 -8.10 -54.57 23.99
CA SER A 131 -7.06 -53.55 24.07
C SER A 131 -6.38 -53.28 22.72
N VAL A 132 -6.27 -52.01 22.34
CA VAL A 132 -5.24 -51.53 21.40
C VAL A 132 -4.27 -50.70 22.22
N LEU A 133 -3.03 -51.17 22.33
CA LEU A 133 -1.95 -50.54 23.09
C LEU A 133 -1.52 -49.22 22.41
N TYR A 134 -1.55 -48.13 23.17
CA TYR A 134 -0.85 -46.88 22.86
C TYR A 134 -0.01 -46.48 24.10
N PRO A 135 1.22 -45.98 23.92
CA PRO A 135 2.14 -45.73 25.03
C PRO A 135 1.79 -44.45 25.81
N SER A 136 2.17 -44.43 27.09
CA SER A 136 1.94 -43.33 28.02
C SER A 136 2.85 -42.12 27.76
N PHE A 137 2.28 -40.91 27.90
CA PHE A 137 2.89 -39.61 27.57
C PHE A 137 4.06 -39.16 28.46
N THR A 138 4.51 -39.97 29.43
CA THR A 138 5.51 -39.53 30.41
C THR A 138 6.97 -39.66 29.96
N ARG A 139 7.26 -39.98 28.69
CA ARG A 139 8.64 -40.02 28.16
C ARG A 139 8.74 -39.55 26.70
N TYR A 140 8.78 -38.24 26.46
CA TYR A 140 9.21 -37.71 25.16
C TYR A 140 10.22 -36.58 25.36
N LYS A 141 11.51 -36.87 25.11
CA LYS A 141 12.62 -35.89 25.13
C LYS A 141 13.21 -35.57 23.75
N HIS A 142 12.93 -36.34 22.69
CA HIS A 142 13.40 -36.07 21.33
C HIS A 142 12.39 -36.53 20.25
N ILE A 143 12.27 -35.77 19.15
CA ILE A 143 11.25 -35.90 18.07
C ILE A 143 11.64 -36.88 16.94
N GLN A 144 12.87 -37.39 16.90
CA GLN A 144 13.43 -38.04 15.70
C GLN A 144 13.15 -39.55 15.52
N GLU A 145 12.26 -40.15 16.30
CA GLU A 145 11.93 -41.59 16.18
C GLU A 145 10.51 -41.85 15.65
N THR A 146 10.05 -41.02 14.71
CA THR A 146 8.73 -41.18 14.06
C THR A 146 8.89 -41.91 12.72
N THR A 147 8.52 -43.19 12.66
CA THR A 147 8.22 -43.86 11.38
C THR A 147 6.74 -44.22 11.33
N PHE A 148 6.01 -43.50 10.48
CA PHE A 148 4.60 -43.75 10.18
C PHE A 148 4.51 -44.73 9.00
N GLN A 149 3.94 -45.91 9.19
CA GLN A 149 3.54 -46.79 8.08
C GLN A 149 2.04 -46.62 7.84
N SER A 150 1.69 -46.15 6.63
CA SER A 150 0.31 -46.00 6.21
C SER A 150 -0.26 -47.35 5.76
N ASP A 151 -1.34 -47.82 6.38
CA ASP A 151 -2.17 -48.86 5.78
C ASP A 151 -3.60 -48.33 5.50
N ARG A 152 -3.84 -48.19 4.19
CA ARG A 152 -5.08 -48.10 3.39
C ARG A 152 -6.40 -47.79 4.13
N ILE A 153 -6.95 -46.61 3.85
CA ILE A 153 -8.34 -46.24 4.18
C ILE A 153 -9.22 -46.41 2.94
N ASN A 154 -10.29 -47.20 3.08
CA ASN A 154 -11.29 -47.43 2.05
C ASN A 154 -12.55 -46.59 2.35
N LEU A 155 -12.98 -45.77 1.39
CA LEU A 155 -14.08 -44.79 1.52
C LEU A 155 -15.41 -45.40 1.04
N GLY A 156 -16.42 -45.40 1.92
CA GLY A 156 -17.78 -45.86 1.62
C GLY A 156 -18.88 -44.96 2.19
N ASN A 157 -19.49 -44.19 1.28
CA ASN A 157 -20.83 -43.57 1.19
C ASN A 157 -21.54 -42.89 2.39
N LEU A 158 -21.96 -41.65 2.08
CA LEU A 158 -22.78 -40.70 2.85
C LEU A 158 -24.22 -41.16 3.12
N GLY A 159 -24.78 -40.70 4.25
CA GLY A 159 -26.22 -40.66 4.52
C GLY A 159 -26.60 -39.47 5.43
N ARG A 160 -27.47 -38.59 4.92
CA ARG A 160 -27.96 -37.31 5.47
C ARG A 160 -28.72 -37.42 6.81
N TYR A 161 -28.54 -36.45 7.73
CA TYR A 161 -29.62 -35.87 8.57
C TYR A 161 -29.36 -34.38 8.96
N LYS A 162 -30.44 -33.64 9.25
CA LYS A 162 -30.46 -32.18 9.46
C LYS A 162 -30.20 -31.75 10.93
N ARG A 163 -29.31 -30.75 11.08
CA ARG A 163 -29.26 -29.55 11.96
C ARG A 163 -29.47 -29.68 13.49
N SER A 164 -28.48 -29.16 14.25
CA SER A 164 -28.73 -28.37 15.48
C SER A 164 -27.60 -27.37 15.79
N LEU A 165 -27.99 -26.18 16.26
CA LEU A 165 -27.23 -24.95 16.50
C LEU A 165 -26.16 -25.03 17.64
N VAL A 166 -26.11 -26.15 18.38
CA VAL A 166 -25.43 -26.26 19.69
C VAL A 166 -23.89 -26.33 19.59
N VAL A 167 -23.35 -26.62 18.41
CA VAL A 167 -21.91 -26.87 18.21
C VAL A 167 -21.10 -25.58 18.02
N ARG A 168 -21.78 -24.45 17.77
CA ARG A 168 -21.14 -23.15 17.48
C ARG A 168 -20.61 -22.42 18.71
N ILE A 169 -21.17 -22.70 19.88
CA ILE A 169 -21.04 -21.84 21.05
C ILE A 169 -19.96 -22.39 22.01
N LEU A 170 -19.80 -23.72 22.11
CA LEU A 170 -18.98 -24.35 23.14
C LEU A 170 -17.47 -24.10 22.98
N PRO A 171 -16.83 -24.35 21.81
CA PRO A 171 -15.40 -24.10 21.63
C PRO A 171 -15.09 -22.60 21.72
N THR A 172 -15.95 -21.75 21.14
CA THR A 172 -15.80 -20.30 21.15
C THR A 172 -15.92 -19.72 22.57
N ILE A 173 -16.86 -20.18 23.39
CA ILE A 173 -16.97 -19.78 24.80
C ILE A 173 -15.75 -20.28 25.59
N LEU A 174 -15.33 -21.53 25.41
CA LEU A 174 -14.20 -22.09 26.14
C LEU A 174 -12.89 -21.36 25.83
N ILE A 175 -12.64 -21.04 24.55
CA ILE A 175 -11.45 -20.28 24.12
C ILE A 175 -11.53 -18.82 24.61
N SER A 176 -12.70 -18.19 24.52
CA SER A 176 -12.90 -16.83 25.02
C SER A 176 -12.71 -16.70 26.54
N VAL A 177 -13.22 -17.68 27.31
CA VAL A 177 -13.00 -17.77 28.76
C VAL A 177 -11.52 -18.00 29.07
N PHE A 178 -10.86 -18.94 28.38
CA PHE A 178 -9.44 -19.22 28.54
C PHE A 178 -8.58 -17.96 28.28
N GLN A 179 -8.93 -17.18 27.26
CA GLN A 179 -8.22 -15.94 26.94
C GLN A 179 -8.43 -14.83 27.97
N GLN A 180 -9.67 -14.54 28.38
CA GLN A 180 -9.96 -13.50 29.38
C GLN A 180 -9.24 -13.78 30.70
N MET A 181 -9.13 -15.05 31.06
CA MET A 181 -8.44 -15.50 32.25
C MET A 181 -6.91 -15.35 32.18
N TRP A 182 -6.30 -15.69 31.03
CA TRP A 182 -4.85 -15.55 30.84
C TRP A 182 -4.41 -14.08 30.89
N LEU A 183 -5.23 -13.17 30.38
CA LEU A 183 -5.00 -11.72 30.47
C LEU A 183 -5.02 -11.24 31.93
N ASN A 184 -5.91 -11.77 32.77
CA ASN A 184 -6.01 -11.37 34.19
C ASN A 184 -4.83 -11.89 35.05
N ASP A 185 -4.28 -13.08 34.75
CA ASP A 185 -3.10 -13.60 35.47
C ASP A 185 -1.86 -12.73 35.22
N THR A 186 -1.72 -12.11 34.04
CA THR A 186 -0.62 -11.17 33.77
C THR A 186 -0.76 -9.84 34.53
N GLU A 187 -1.98 -9.42 34.89
CA GLU A 187 -2.22 -8.21 35.70
C GLU A 187 -2.04 -8.45 37.21
N SER A 188 -2.26 -9.68 37.70
CA SER A 188 -2.11 -10.02 39.12
C SER A 188 -0.68 -9.91 39.69
N ASN A 189 0.34 -9.71 38.83
CA ASN A 189 1.71 -9.39 39.26
C ASN A 189 1.96 -7.88 39.47
N VAL A 190 0.97 -7.01 39.27
CA VAL A 190 1.03 -5.58 39.60
C VAL A 190 0.05 -5.28 40.73
N SER A 191 0.56 -5.32 41.95
CA SER A 191 -0.17 -4.96 43.17
C SER A 191 -0.59 -3.49 43.14
N SER A 192 -1.86 -3.19 42.85
CA SER A 192 -2.68 -2.17 43.51
C SER A 192 -3.94 -1.85 42.70
N LEU A 193 -5.04 -2.55 42.95
CA LEU A 193 -6.41 -2.03 42.78
C LEU A 193 -7.38 -2.96 43.52
N GLY A 194 -7.23 -2.99 44.85
CA GLY A 194 -8.31 -3.43 45.72
C GLY A 194 -9.45 -2.41 45.68
N ASN A 195 -10.68 -2.92 45.65
CA ASN A 195 -11.93 -2.30 46.14
C ASN A 195 -13.10 -2.08 45.14
N VAL A 196 -13.27 -2.86 44.07
CA VAL A 196 -14.57 -2.85 43.34
C VAL A 196 -15.20 -4.22 43.07
N MET A 197 -14.52 -5.36 43.26
CA MET A 197 -15.12 -6.70 43.05
C MET A 197 -15.39 -7.48 44.35
N ASN A 198 -16.28 -6.99 45.21
CA ASN A 198 -16.71 -7.71 46.42
C ASN A 198 -18.16 -8.25 46.39
N SER A 199 -18.80 -8.36 45.22
CA SER A 199 -20.18 -8.89 45.13
C SER A 199 -20.40 -10.11 44.23
N LEU A 200 -19.33 -10.70 43.68
CA LEU A 200 -19.40 -11.98 42.95
C LEU A 200 -18.33 -12.92 43.52
N ASN A 201 -18.72 -14.12 43.96
CA ASN A 201 -17.80 -15.15 44.47
C ASN A 201 -16.66 -15.42 43.46
N PRO A 202 -15.40 -15.00 43.74
CA PRO A 202 -14.31 -15.05 42.75
C PRO A 202 -13.78 -16.46 42.51
N SER A 203 -14.15 -17.44 43.34
CA SER A 203 -13.62 -18.81 43.31
C SER A 203 -14.27 -19.74 42.28
N SER A 204 -15.30 -19.28 41.55
CA SER A 204 -16.10 -20.13 40.64
C SER A 204 -15.80 -19.95 39.15
N LEU A 205 -14.89 -19.03 38.78
CA LEU A 205 -14.57 -18.70 37.39
C LEU A 205 -13.14 -19.09 36.97
N PHE A 206 -12.34 -19.70 37.86
CA PHE A 206 -10.97 -20.05 37.53
C PHE A 206 -10.82 -21.51 37.09
N LEU A 207 -10.48 -21.71 35.81
CA LEU A 207 -9.99 -23.00 35.32
C LEU A 207 -8.76 -23.42 36.13
N THR A 208 -8.73 -24.66 36.59
CA THR A 208 -7.55 -25.23 37.26
C THR A 208 -6.37 -25.24 36.28
N LEU A 209 -5.14 -25.30 36.80
CA LEU A 209 -3.94 -25.44 35.98
C LEU A 209 -4.05 -26.66 35.03
N GLU A 210 -4.60 -27.77 35.52
CA GLU A 210 -4.85 -28.98 34.73
C GLU A 210 -5.85 -28.73 33.59
N GLN A 211 -6.95 -28.02 33.84
CA GLN A 211 -7.92 -27.66 32.80
C GLN A 211 -7.33 -26.74 31.73
N ARG A 212 -6.45 -25.82 32.12
CA ARG A 212 -5.72 -24.93 31.20
C ARG A 212 -4.75 -25.70 30.31
N ILE A 213 -4.02 -26.67 30.90
CA ILE A 213 -3.13 -27.56 30.16
C ILE A 213 -3.93 -28.43 29.19
N LEU A 214 -5.06 -28.99 29.62
CA LEU A 214 -5.94 -29.80 28.77
C LEU A 214 -6.47 -29.00 27.58
N LEU A 215 -6.99 -27.80 27.82
CA LEU A 215 -7.48 -26.89 26.77
C LEU A 215 -6.37 -26.51 25.78
N GLY A 216 -5.19 -26.13 26.28
CA GLY A 216 -4.03 -25.84 25.44
C GLY A 216 -3.60 -27.04 24.59
N GLY A 217 -3.59 -28.24 25.17
CA GLY A 217 -3.28 -29.48 24.46
C GLY A 217 -4.29 -29.81 23.35
N ILE A 218 -5.58 -29.58 23.60
CA ILE A 218 -6.63 -29.74 22.58
C ILE A 218 -6.40 -28.77 21.42
N MET A 219 -6.09 -27.50 21.71
CA MET A 219 -5.83 -26.49 20.68
C MET A 219 -4.62 -26.84 19.81
N VAL A 220 -3.53 -27.31 20.41
CA VAL A 220 -2.34 -27.77 19.67
C VAL A 220 -2.68 -28.94 18.75
N ASN A 221 -3.44 -29.93 19.22
CA ASN A 221 -3.86 -31.06 18.39
C ASN A 221 -4.73 -30.62 17.22
N TRP A 222 -5.65 -29.67 17.42
CA TRP A 222 -6.47 -29.13 16.33
C TRP A 222 -5.64 -28.39 15.28
N ILE A 223 -4.57 -27.69 15.67
CA ILE A 223 -3.68 -27.02 14.72
C ILE A 223 -2.93 -28.05 13.87
N VAL A 224 -2.47 -29.14 14.47
CA VAL A 224 -1.83 -30.24 13.74
C VAL A 224 -2.82 -30.90 12.77
N GLU A 225 -4.05 -31.14 13.21
CA GLU A 225 -5.13 -31.66 12.36
C GLU A 225 -5.40 -30.74 11.16
N GLN A 226 -5.56 -29.43 11.41
CA GLN A 226 -5.72 -28.41 10.38
C GLN A 226 -4.56 -28.39 9.37
N GLN A 227 -3.32 -28.52 9.84
CA GLN A 227 -2.16 -28.60 8.96
C GLN A 227 -2.20 -29.82 8.04
N ILE A 228 -2.52 -30.99 8.59
CA ILE A 228 -2.65 -32.23 7.81
C ILE A 228 -3.76 -32.08 6.76
N GLU A 229 -4.91 -31.49 7.12
CA GLU A 229 -5.99 -31.23 6.16
C GLU A 229 -5.55 -30.31 5.02
N ARG A 230 -4.83 -29.23 5.33
CA ARG A 230 -4.27 -28.31 4.31
C ARG A 230 -3.26 -29.03 3.41
N ALA A 231 -2.37 -29.83 3.98
CA ALA A 231 -1.43 -30.64 3.21
C ALA A 231 -2.18 -31.61 2.27
N LEU A 232 -3.12 -32.39 2.79
CA LEU A 232 -3.92 -33.32 1.98
C LEU A 232 -4.69 -32.60 0.86
N HIS A 233 -5.17 -31.38 1.12
CA HIS A 233 -5.80 -30.56 0.09
C HIS A 233 -4.85 -30.21 -1.06
N PHE A 234 -3.59 -29.84 -0.76
CA PHE A 234 -2.58 -29.60 -1.80
C PHE A 234 -2.20 -30.86 -2.57
N ALA A 235 -2.05 -32.00 -1.89
CA ALA A 235 -1.80 -33.29 -2.53
C ALA A 235 -2.93 -33.68 -3.49
N ASN A 236 -4.20 -33.50 -3.08
CA ASN A 236 -5.36 -33.75 -3.92
C ASN A 236 -5.43 -32.85 -5.16
N GLN A 237 -4.84 -31.64 -5.11
CA GLN A 237 -4.72 -30.72 -6.24
C GLN A 237 -3.43 -30.92 -7.06
N SER A 238 -2.63 -31.96 -6.76
CA SER A 238 -1.32 -32.19 -7.38
C SER A 238 -0.32 -31.03 -7.19
N LYS A 239 -0.47 -30.21 -6.14
CA LYS A 239 0.45 -29.13 -5.78
C LYS A 239 1.51 -29.64 -4.80
N TRP A 240 2.44 -30.45 -5.30
CA TRP A 240 3.43 -31.14 -4.46
C TRP A 240 4.41 -30.20 -3.76
N GLU A 241 4.79 -29.07 -4.37
CA GLU A 241 5.66 -28.09 -3.73
C GLU A 241 5.00 -27.44 -2.49
N ASP A 242 3.71 -27.12 -2.57
CA ASP A 242 2.96 -26.53 -1.46
C ASP A 242 2.72 -27.56 -0.35
N PHE A 243 2.46 -28.83 -0.74
CA PHE A 243 2.38 -29.95 0.20
C PHE A 243 3.68 -30.13 0.99
N GLU A 244 4.83 -30.15 0.31
CA GLU A 244 6.13 -30.31 0.94
C GLU A 244 6.43 -29.15 1.88
N LYS A 245 6.14 -27.91 1.47
CA LYS A 245 6.25 -26.72 2.33
C LYS A 245 5.36 -26.82 3.57
N GLU A 246 4.13 -27.29 3.42
CA GLU A 246 3.17 -27.40 4.52
C GLU A 246 3.63 -28.45 5.54
N ILE A 247 4.06 -29.64 5.12
CA ILE A 247 4.51 -30.71 6.03
C ILE A 247 5.88 -30.41 6.65
N SER A 248 6.78 -29.77 5.91
CA SER A 248 8.11 -29.40 6.43
C SER A 248 8.04 -28.37 7.55
N ASN A 249 6.93 -27.61 7.64
CA ASN A 249 6.73 -26.62 8.67
C ASN A 249 6.27 -27.26 9.99
N ILE A 250 7.20 -27.71 10.82
CA ILE A 250 6.88 -28.36 12.11
C ILE A 250 6.21 -27.34 13.06
N PRO A 251 4.94 -27.55 13.48
CA PRO A 251 4.27 -26.65 14.41
C PRO A 251 5.03 -26.53 15.73
N HIS A 252 5.07 -25.31 16.27
CA HIS A 252 5.60 -25.03 17.62
C HIS A 252 7.07 -25.47 17.83
N ALA A 253 7.85 -25.62 16.76
CA ALA A 253 9.23 -26.13 16.84
C ALA A 253 10.15 -25.25 17.70
N ASN A 254 10.05 -23.93 17.55
CA ASN A 254 10.90 -22.96 18.25
C ASN A 254 10.14 -22.07 19.26
N TRP A 255 8.88 -22.36 19.58
CA TRP A 255 8.11 -21.60 20.59
C TRP A 255 7.12 -22.45 21.36
N THR A 256 6.83 -22.05 22.59
CA THR A 256 5.95 -22.81 23.48
C THR A 256 4.53 -22.22 23.49
N PRO A 257 3.49 -22.97 23.07
CA PRO A 257 2.09 -22.53 23.07
C PRO A 257 1.61 -21.93 24.38
N SER A 258 1.99 -22.53 25.51
CA SER A 258 1.62 -22.06 26.84
C SER A 258 2.20 -20.69 27.20
N MET A 259 3.31 -20.26 26.58
CA MET A 259 3.91 -18.95 26.84
C MET A 259 3.33 -17.86 25.93
N HIS A 260 2.69 -18.24 24.82
CA HIS A 260 2.15 -17.32 23.82
C HIS A 260 0.74 -17.75 23.36
N VAL A 261 -0.18 -17.87 24.32
CA VAL A 261 -1.59 -18.23 24.06
C VAL A 261 -2.25 -17.39 22.94
N PRO A 262 -2.06 -16.06 22.85
CA PRO A 262 -2.63 -15.29 21.75
C PRO A 262 -2.15 -15.73 20.36
N TRP A 263 -0.90 -16.19 20.22
CA TRP A 263 -0.41 -16.71 18.94
C TRP A 263 -1.05 -18.05 18.60
N LEU A 264 -1.28 -18.89 19.61
CA LEU A 264 -1.98 -20.17 19.45
C LEU A 264 -3.43 -19.97 18.98
N ILE A 265 -4.13 -18.99 19.57
CA ILE A 265 -5.49 -18.62 19.14
C ILE A 265 -5.48 -18.09 17.71
N LEU A 266 -4.52 -17.21 17.37
CA LEU A 266 -4.37 -16.68 16.02
C LEU A 266 -4.17 -17.81 14.99
N GLU A 267 -3.27 -18.75 15.30
CA GLU A 267 -2.94 -19.90 14.44
C GLU A 267 -4.18 -20.77 14.17
N LEU A 268 -4.91 -21.11 15.24
CA LEU A 268 -6.12 -21.92 15.19
C LEU A 268 -7.26 -21.22 14.44
N GLU A 269 -7.53 -19.95 14.76
CA GLU A 269 -8.65 -19.19 14.18
C GLU A 269 -8.43 -18.90 12.69
N MET A 270 -7.18 -18.63 12.31
CA MET A 270 -6.83 -18.34 10.92
C MET A 270 -6.56 -19.59 10.08
N ASN A 271 -6.55 -20.79 10.67
CA ASN A 271 -6.22 -22.03 10.00
C ASN A 271 -4.88 -21.94 9.26
N ILE A 272 -3.84 -21.55 9.99
CA ILE A 272 -2.45 -21.45 9.49
C ILE A 272 -1.52 -22.26 10.41
N THR A 273 -0.28 -22.49 9.99
CA THR A 273 0.81 -22.91 10.90
C THR A 273 1.90 -21.84 10.85
N ILE A 274 2.25 -21.28 12.00
CA ILE A 274 3.25 -20.20 12.10
C ILE A 274 4.64 -20.79 11.89
N ARG A 275 5.41 -20.23 10.95
CA ARG A 275 6.74 -20.72 10.58
C ARG A 275 7.79 -20.32 11.59
N GLU A 276 8.82 -21.15 11.74
CA GLU A 276 9.98 -20.91 12.62
C GLU A 276 10.59 -19.50 12.41
N MET A 277 10.84 -19.14 11.15
CA MET A 277 11.39 -17.82 10.79
C MET A 277 10.46 -16.65 11.17
N GLN A 278 9.14 -16.82 11.08
CA GLN A 278 8.19 -15.77 11.47
C GLN A 278 8.25 -15.52 12.99
N ILE A 279 8.46 -16.57 13.78
CA ILE A 279 8.66 -16.47 15.23
C ILE A 279 9.96 -15.72 15.55
N GLU A 280 11.08 -16.10 14.94
CA GLU A 280 12.38 -15.47 15.23
C GLU A 280 12.36 -13.99 14.90
N VAL A 281 11.80 -13.63 13.74
CA VAL A 281 11.59 -12.25 13.33
C VAL A 281 10.72 -11.49 14.34
N THR A 282 9.58 -12.09 14.75
CA THR A 282 8.66 -11.45 15.70
C THR A 282 9.35 -11.18 17.03
N ARG A 283 10.12 -12.14 17.56
CA ARG A 283 10.88 -11.99 18.81
C ARG A 283 11.92 -10.87 18.70
N HIS A 284 12.68 -10.86 17.60
CA HIS A 284 13.69 -9.84 17.36
C HIS A 284 13.09 -8.43 17.32
N MET A 285 11.88 -8.28 16.79
CA MET A 285 11.19 -6.98 16.75
C MET A 285 10.54 -6.57 18.07
N ILE A 286 10.01 -7.52 18.84
CA ILE A 286 9.50 -7.21 20.18
C ILE A 286 10.64 -6.62 21.02
N GLN A 287 11.76 -7.33 21.05
CA GLN A 287 12.93 -6.98 21.85
C GLN A 287 14.21 -7.12 21.00
N PRO A 288 14.68 -6.02 20.39
CA PRO A 288 15.91 -6.03 19.61
C PRO A 288 17.09 -6.49 20.46
N MET A 289 17.92 -7.39 19.92
CA MET A 289 19.15 -7.81 20.57
C MET A 289 20.05 -6.60 20.77
N MET A 290 20.30 -6.22 22.03
CA MET A 290 21.17 -5.10 22.39
C MET A 290 22.59 -5.37 21.90
N ASN A 291 23.09 -4.56 20.98
CA ASN A 291 24.47 -4.63 20.54
C ASN A 291 25.35 -4.02 21.62
N LYS A 292 26.26 -4.80 22.23
CA LYS A 292 27.10 -4.39 23.39
C LYS A 292 27.89 -3.09 23.16
N ASN A 293 28.11 -2.72 21.90
CA ASN A 293 28.90 -1.55 21.51
C ASN A 293 28.08 -0.26 21.33
N ASN A 294 26.75 -0.29 21.46
CA ASN A 294 25.91 0.91 21.36
C ASN A 294 24.61 0.74 22.18
N PRO A 295 24.59 1.12 23.47
CA PRO A 295 23.47 0.89 24.38
C PRO A 295 22.29 1.86 24.18
N SER A 296 22.38 2.78 23.21
CA SER A 296 21.25 3.63 22.87
C SER A 296 20.21 2.81 22.11
N ILE A 297 19.00 2.77 22.67
CA ILE A 297 17.81 2.19 22.05
C ILE A 297 17.70 2.69 20.60
N SER A 298 18.01 1.84 19.63
CA SER A 298 17.85 2.15 18.21
C SER A 298 16.51 1.63 17.72
N ASN A 299 15.77 2.46 17.00
CA ASN A 299 14.65 1.98 16.20
C ASN A 299 15.18 1.01 15.16
N ILE A 300 14.46 -0.08 14.90
CA ILE A 300 14.92 -1.11 13.97
C ILE A 300 13.95 -1.32 12.81
N VAL A 301 14.50 -1.68 11.66
CA VAL A 301 13.74 -2.24 10.54
C VAL A 301 14.39 -3.55 10.10
N MET A 302 13.60 -4.44 9.53
CA MET A 302 14.07 -5.73 9.03
C MET A 302 13.64 -5.94 7.58
N GLN A 303 14.51 -6.47 6.75
CA GLN A 303 14.16 -6.91 5.41
C GLN A 303 13.46 -8.27 5.48
N MET A 304 12.35 -8.39 4.77
CA MET A 304 11.72 -9.66 4.50
C MET A 304 11.11 -9.66 3.10
N ASN A 305 11.31 -10.75 2.37
CA ASN A 305 10.81 -10.91 1.01
C ASN A 305 9.27 -10.85 0.95
N MET A 306 8.75 -10.43 -0.20
CA MET A 306 7.32 -10.47 -0.48
C MET A 306 6.83 -11.92 -0.41
N GLY A 307 5.67 -12.14 0.24
CA GLY A 307 5.08 -13.47 0.38
C GLY A 307 5.50 -14.26 1.62
N GLU A 308 6.47 -13.80 2.42
CA GLU A 308 6.90 -14.50 3.66
C GLU A 308 5.94 -14.33 4.84
N GLY A 309 4.84 -13.60 4.65
CA GLY A 309 3.81 -13.40 5.66
C GLY A 309 4.05 -12.25 6.63
N LYS A 310 4.81 -11.22 6.21
CA LYS A 310 5.01 -9.94 6.93
C LYS A 310 3.70 -9.38 7.49
N THR A 311 2.83 -8.95 6.59
CA THR A 311 1.54 -8.34 6.91
C THR A 311 0.51 -9.36 7.37
N SER A 312 0.58 -10.60 6.86
CA SER A 312 -0.46 -11.59 7.08
C SER A 312 -0.33 -12.35 8.40
N VAL A 313 0.89 -12.55 8.92
CA VAL A 313 1.17 -13.36 10.12
C VAL A 313 1.92 -12.55 11.16
N ILE A 314 3.07 -11.97 10.80
CA ILE A 314 3.97 -11.33 11.78
C ILE A 314 3.36 -10.05 12.35
N LEU A 315 2.75 -9.20 11.51
CA LEU A 315 2.13 -7.96 11.95
C LEU A 315 1.00 -8.19 13.00
N PRO A 316 0.05 -9.12 12.79
CA PRO A 316 -0.88 -9.55 13.84
C PRO A 316 -0.19 -10.07 15.11
N MET A 317 0.85 -10.89 14.98
CA MET A 317 1.59 -11.41 16.14
C MET A 317 2.26 -10.30 16.96
N LEU A 318 2.88 -9.32 16.28
CA LEU A 318 3.47 -8.14 16.91
C LEU A 318 2.42 -7.33 17.64
N ALA A 319 1.26 -7.10 17.02
CA ALA A 319 0.14 -6.44 17.69
C ALA A 319 -0.26 -7.16 18.98
N LEU A 320 -0.41 -8.49 18.95
CA LEU A 320 -0.78 -9.27 20.13
C LEU A 320 0.28 -9.19 21.24
N SER A 321 1.56 -9.33 20.89
CA SER A 321 2.65 -9.36 21.88
C SER A 321 2.97 -7.99 22.46
N LEU A 322 2.94 -6.93 21.64
CA LEU A 322 3.25 -5.58 22.09
C LEU A 322 2.09 -4.96 22.89
N CYS A 323 0.84 -5.34 22.59
CA CYS A 323 -0.33 -4.96 23.38
C CYS A 323 -0.45 -5.74 24.70
N SER A 324 0.41 -6.73 24.98
CA SER A 324 0.29 -7.58 26.18
C SER A 324 0.66 -6.86 27.50
N SER A 325 1.06 -5.59 27.46
CA SER A 325 1.29 -4.77 28.65
C SER A 325 0.47 -3.48 28.55
N SER A 326 -0.17 -3.06 29.64
CA SER A 326 -0.84 -1.75 29.80
C SER A 326 0.12 -0.55 29.73
N SER A 327 1.35 -0.76 29.23
CA SER A 327 2.41 0.22 29.12
C SER A 327 2.51 0.85 27.74
N SER A 328 1.90 0.26 26.70
CA SER A 328 1.99 0.77 25.33
C SER A 328 0.77 0.48 24.46
N LEU A 329 0.35 1.50 23.71
CA LEU A 329 -0.66 1.38 22.66
C LEU A 329 0.03 1.01 21.34
N VAL A 330 -0.30 -0.13 20.74
CA VAL A 330 0.29 -0.50 19.44
C VAL A 330 -0.33 0.35 18.34
N ARG A 331 0.52 0.97 17.53
CA ARG A 331 0.10 1.73 16.35
C ARG A 331 0.78 1.18 15.11
N ILE A 332 -0.01 0.53 14.26
CA ILE A 332 0.41 0.03 12.97
C ILE A 332 0.30 1.16 11.95
N ILE A 333 1.39 1.43 11.26
CA ILE A 333 1.49 2.46 10.21
C ILE A 333 1.68 1.76 8.87
N VAL A 334 0.74 2.01 7.96
CA VAL A 334 0.73 1.42 6.61
C VAL A 334 0.61 2.50 5.55
N LEU A 335 1.04 2.20 4.32
CA LEU A 335 0.80 3.09 3.18
C LEU A 335 -0.71 3.32 2.97
N LYS A 336 -1.10 4.53 2.56
CA LYS A 336 -2.52 4.91 2.43
C LYS A 336 -3.28 4.02 1.44
N SER A 337 -2.62 3.57 0.37
CA SER A 337 -3.15 2.62 -0.61
C SER A 337 -3.46 1.25 -0.01
N LEU A 338 -2.67 0.81 0.98
CA LEU A 338 -2.82 -0.49 1.65
C LEU A 338 -3.76 -0.42 2.87
N PHE A 339 -4.17 0.78 3.29
CA PHE A 339 -4.98 0.98 4.49
C PHE A 339 -6.29 0.17 4.48
N PRO A 340 -7.13 0.18 3.43
CA PRO A 340 -8.40 -0.55 3.45
C PRO A 340 -8.21 -2.07 3.58
N MET A 341 -7.26 -2.63 2.85
CA MET A 341 -6.93 -4.06 2.88
C MET A 341 -6.39 -4.46 4.25
N ASN A 342 -5.46 -3.68 4.80
CA ASN A 342 -4.89 -3.91 6.12
C ASN A 342 -5.95 -3.81 7.23
N TYR A 343 -6.84 -2.82 7.16
CA TYR A 343 -7.94 -2.67 8.11
C TYR A 343 -8.85 -3.90 8.13
N GLN A 344 -9.26 -4.39 6.96
CA GLN A 344 -10.09 -5.59 6.86
C GLN A 344 -9.37 -6.84 7.37
N SER A 345 -8.11 -7.04 6.96
CA SER A 345 -7.28 -8.18 7.35
C SER A 345 -7.04 -8.23 8.87
N LEU A 346 -6.62 -7.11 9.46
CA LEU A 346 -6.35 -7.03 10.91
C LEU A 346 -7.64 -7.16 11.71
N ARG A 347 -8.75 -6.56 11.27
CA ARG A 347 -10.05 -6.72 11.93
C ARG A 347 -10.53 -8.17 11.92
N TYR A 348 -10.36 -8.85 10.79
CA TYR A 348 -10.70 -10.27 10.65
C TYR A 348 -9.84 -11.17 11.57
N LYS A 349 -8.55 -10.88 11.66
CA LYS A 349 -7.59 -11.67 12.46
C LYS A 349 -7.67 -11.43 13.95
N LEU A 350 -7.81 -10.17 14.36
CA LEU A 350 -7.66 -9.77 15.75
C LEU A 350 -9.00 -9.51 16.44
N GLY A 351 -10.07 -9.21 15.68
CA GLY A 351 -11.39 -8.89 16.23
C GLY A 351 -12.27 -10.11 16.54
N GLY A 352 -11.79 -11.32 16.24
CA GLY A 352 -12.48 -12.57 16.51
C GLY A 352 -12.32 -13.05 17.95
N LEU A 353 -11.84 -14.28 18.14
CA LEU A 353 -11.59 -14.84 19.48
C LEU A 353 -10.66 -13.95 20.30
N LEU A 354 -9.64 -13.40 19.63
CA LEU A 354 -8.65 -12.49 20.20
C LEU A 354 -9.22 -11.17 20.74
N ASN A 355 -10.43 -10.78 20.35
CA ASN A 355 -11.17 -9.64 20.87
C ASN A 355 -10.36 -8.33 20.98
N ARG A 356 -9.53 -8.02 19.97
CA ARG A 356 -8.82 -6.74 19.85
C ARG A 356 -9.50 -5.87 18.79
N ARG A 357 -9.86 -4.65 19.16
CA ARG A 357 -10.45 -3.70 18.22
C ARG A 357 -9.35 -3.05 17.40
N ILE A 358 -9.65 -2.81 16.13
CA ILE A 358 -8.79 -2.01 15.25
C ILE A 358 -9.37 -0.60 15.19
N LEU A 359 -8.65 0.36 15.76
CA LEU A 359 -9.02 1.77 15.84
C LEU A 359 -8.41 2.53 14.66
N PRO A 360 -9.18 2.88 13.62
CA PRO A 360 -8.66 3.68 12.51
C PRO A 360 -8.41 5.11 12.99
N PHE A 361 -7.19 5.61 12.76
CA PHE A 361 -6.84 7.00 12.96
C PHE A 361 -6.60 7.65 11.61
N ALA A 362 -7.42 8.65 11.27
CA ALA A 362 -7.34 9.39 10.02
C ALA A 362 -7.42 10.89 10.32
N CYS A 363 -6.63 11.68 9.59
CA CYS A 363 -6.56 13.11 9.81
C CYS A 363 -6.31 13.84 8.49
N ARG A 364 -7.30 14.61 8.06
CA ARG A 364 -7.20 15.43 6.84
C ARG A 364 -7.16 16.89 7.19
N ARG A 365 -6.51 17.67 6.33
CA ARG A 365 -6.34 19.12 6.48
C ARG A 365 -7.64 19.92 6.66
N ASP A 366 -8.73 19.44 6.07
CA ASP A 366 -10.05 20.08 6.11
C ASP A 366 -10.85 19.76 7.39
N MET A 367 -10.36 18.83 8.22
CA MET A 367 -11.02 18.48 9.47
C MET A 367 -10.93 19.62 10.47
N ASN A 368 -12.09 20.06 10.94
CA ASN A 368 -12.19 21.09 11.97
C ASN A 368 -12.43 20.45 13.34
N PHE A 369 -11.36 20.16 14.07
CA PHE A 369 -11.46 19.61 15.41
C PHE A 369 -11.92 20.67 16.42
N SER A 370 -13.00 20.37 17.13
CA SER A 370 -13.38 21.05 18.38
C SER A 370 -12.73 20.37 19.58
N ASP A 371 -12.60 21.11 20.69
CA ASP A 371 -12.03 20.56 21.93
C ASP A 371 -12.79 19.31 22.43
N ILE A 372 -14.13 19.32 22.31
CA ILE A 372 -14.99 18.18 22.67
C ILE A 372 -14.66 16.94 21.83
N GLN A 373 -14.43 17.11 20.52
CA GLN A 373 -14.07 16.00 19.64
C GLN A 373 -12.68 15.46 19.97
N LEU A 374 -11.73 16.34 20.28
CA LEU A 374 -10.37 15.96 20.68
C LEU A 374 -10.38 15.18 21.99
N ASN A 375 -11.16 15.61 22.99
CA ASN A 375 -11.32 14.88 24.24
C ASN A 375 -11.95 13.48 24.01
N LYS A 376 -12.92 13.35 23.09
CA LYS A 376 -13.45 12.03 22.70
C LYS A 376 -12.40 11.13 22.04
N ILE A 377 -11.57 11.69 21.15
CA ILE A 377 -10.46 10.96 20.52
C ILE A 377 -9.47 10.50 21.59
N PHE A 378 -9.11 11.41 22.51
CA PHE A 378 -8.16 11.10 23.57
C PHE A 378 -8.66 10.00 24.50
N ASN A 379 -9.92 10.08 24.95
CA ASN A 379 -10.54 9.05 25.78
C ASN A 379 -10.58 7.69 25.06
N ARG A 380 -10.84 7.67 23.75
CA ARG A 380 -10.82 6.43 22.97
C ARG A 380 -9.41 5.84 22.82
N LEU A 381 -8.37 6.67 22.69
CA LEU A 381 -6.99 6.18 22.66
C LEU A 381 -6.57 5.62 24.02
N GLN A 382 -6.96 6.27 25.11
CA GLN A 382 -6.71 5.78 26.47
C GLN A 382 -7.44 4.46 26.74
N GLN A 383 -8.71 4.35 26.33
CA GLN A 383 -9.46 3.10 26.39
C GLN A 383 -8.82 2.02 25.49
N GLY A 384 -8.34 2.39 24.30
CA GLY A 384 -7.62 1.44 23.45
C GLY A 384 -6.36 0.90 24.12
N LEU A 385 -5.67 1.72 24.93
CA LEU A 385 -4.51 1.28 25.70
C LEU A 385 -4.90 0.32 26.83
N SER A 386 -6.01 0.54 27.54
CA SER A 386 -6.49 -0.39 28.58
C SER A 386 -6.96 -1.71 27.98
N ASP A 387 -7.72 -1.63 26.88
CA ASP A 387 -8.34 -2.79 26.25
C ASP A 387 -7.36 -3.55 25.33
N CYS A 388 -6.12 -3.04 25.24
CA CYS A 388 -5.02 -3.60 24.45
C CYS A 388 -5.37 -3.68 22.95
N ASP A 389 -6.11 -2.68 22.47
CA ASP A 389 -6.50 -2.49 21.08
C ASP A 389 -5.34 -2.00 20.21
N VAL A 390 -5.56 -2.00 18.89
CA VAL A 390 -4.56 -1.63 17.90
C VAL A 390 -5.02 -0.41 17.13
N VAL A 391 -4.19 0.64 17.08
CA VAL A 391 -4.41 1.79 16.20
C VAL A 391 -3.87 1.48 14.82
N LEU A 392 -4.67 1.71 13.78
CA LEU A 392 -4.22 1.64 12.38
C LEU A 392 -4.26 3.04 11.76
N THR A 393 -3.16 3.49 11.16
CA THR A 393 -3.02 4.83 10.58
C THR A 393 -2.13 4.82 9.34
N SER A 394 -2.14 5.92 8.58
CA SER A 394 -1.09 6.19 7.59
C SER A 394 -0.07 7.24 8.07
N PRO A 395 1.11 7.32 7.44
CA PRO A 395 2.08 8.42 7.63
C PRO A 395 1.44 9.80 7.47
N GLU A 396 0.64 9.95 6.40
CA GLU A 396 -0.06 11.20 6.07
C GLU A 396 -0.95 11.67 7.21
N ASP A 397 -1.71 10.76 7.82
CA ASP A 397 -2.64 11.10 8.89
C ASP A 397 -1.91 11.57 10.17
N ILE A 398 -0.78 10.96 10.52
CA ILE A 398 0.03 11.39 11.68
C ILE A 398 0.60 12.79 11.43
N LEU A 399 1.27 12.97 10.29
CA LEU A 399 1.95 14.23 9.97
C LEU A 399 0.95 15.36 9.74
N SER A 400 -0.23 15.03 9.20
CA SER A 400 -1.36 15.95 9.03
C SER A 400 -1.90 16.41 10.39
N PHE A 401 -2.03 15.51 11.37
CA PHE A 401 -2.37 15.88 12.75
C PHE A 401 -1.31 16.81 13.35
N ASP A 402 -0.02 16.55 13.06
CA ASP A 402 1.09 17.41 13.49
C ASP A 402 1.04 18.83 12.91
N LEU A 403 0.83 18.94 11.60
CA LEU A 403 0.72 20.23 10.92
C LEU A 403 -0.56 20.99 11.33
N LEU A 404 -1.69 20.29 11.54
CA LEU A 404 -2.93 20.92 11.99
C LEU A 404 -2.81 21.52 13.39
N THR A 405 -2.11 20.86 14.31
CA THR A 405 -1.85 21.44 15.64
C THR A 405 -1.14 22.79 15.53
N ILE A 406 -0.13 22.89 14.66
CA ILE A 406 0.59 24.15 14.41
C ILE A 406 -0.33 25.17 13.72
N ASP A 407 -1.13 24.74 12.73
CA ASP A 407 -2.08 25.61 12.04
C ASP A 407 -3.14 26.19 12.99
N LYS A 408 -3.71 25.38 13.89
CA LYS A 408 -4.66 25.83 14.92
C LYS A 408 -4.06 26.89 15.83
N CYS A 409 -2.84 26.67 16.33
CA CYS A 409 -2.10 27.66 17.11
C CYS A 409 -1.89 28.96 16.32
N ARG A 410 -1.53 28.88 15.03
CA ARG A 410 -1.37 30.07 14.18
C ARG A 410 -2.67 30.83 13.96
N ARG A 411 -3.80 30.12 13.83
CA ARG A 411 -5.14 30.70 13.72
C ARG A 411 -5.66 31.26 15.06
N LYS A 412 -4.86 31.20 16.12
CA LYS A 412 -5.22 31.59 17.50
C LYS A 412 -6.32 30.74 18.12
N GLU A 413 -6.54 29.52 17.60
CA GLU A 413 -7.46 28.53 18.15
C GLU A 413 -6.74 27.70 19.23
N PHE A 414 -6.32 28.37 20.30
CA PHE A 414 -5.39 27.80 21.29
C PHE A 414 -5.97 26.63 22.10
N ASP A 415 -7.27 26.60 22.36
CA ASP A 415 -7.89 25.52 23.15
C ASP A 415 -7.77 24.18 22.40
N ALA A 416 -8.23 24.14 21.14
CA ALA A 416 -8.04 22.98 20.28
C ALA A 416 -6.56 22.66 20.07
N GLY A 417 -5.71 23.67 19.84
CA GLY A 417 -4.26 23.47 19.68
C GLY A 417 -3.60 22.82 20.91
N ARG A 418 -3.98 23.23 22.14
CA ARG A 418 -3.48 22.64 23.39
C ARG A 418 -3.91 21.18 23.54
N SER A 419 -5.17 20.86 23.23
CA SER A 419 -5.70 19.51 23.31
C SER A 419 -5.12 18.58 22.24
N MET A 420 -4.86 19.08 21.03
CA MET A 420 -4.10 18.31 20.04
C MET A 420 -2.66 18.06 20.49
N LEU A 421 -2.00 19.08 21.05
CA LEU A 421 -0.64 18.95 21.56
C LEU A 421 -0.53 17.97 22.74
N SER A 422 -1.53 17.91 23.61
CA SER A 422 -1.56 16.92 24.71
C SER A 422 -1.69 15.49 24.17
N ILE A 423 -2.57 15.27 23.18
CA ILE A 423 -2.69 13.98 22.48
C ILE A 423 -1.36 13.60 21.81
N GLN A 424 -0.71 14.52 21.11
CA GLN A 424 0.60 14.26 20.47
C GLN A 424 1.67 13.83 21.47
N ARG A 425 1.78 14.57 22.59
CA ARG A 425 2.74 14.24 23.64
C ARG A 425 2.46 12.87 24.23
N TRP A 426 1.19 12.58 24.51
CA TRP A 426 0.78 11.27 25.00
C TRP A 426 1.11 10.16 24.00
N MET A 427 0.79 10.33 22.72
CA MET A 427 1.13 9.35 21.67
C MET A 427 2.64 9.12 21.58
N LYS A 428 3.49 10.16 21.70
CA LYS A 428 4.95 10.01 21.71
C LYS A 428 5.47 9.21 22.92
N SER A 429 4.73 9.21 24.03
CA SER A 429 5.10 8.52 25.27
C SER A 429 4.58 7.09 25.36
N PHE A 430 3.42 6.80 24.76
CA PHE A 430 2.71 5.53 24.92
C PHE A 430 2.59 4.70 23.64
N ALA A 431 2.67 5.30 22.44
CA ALA A 431 2.52 4.54 21.20
C ALA A 431 3.78 3.73 20.86
N ARG A 432 3.62 2.42 20.63
CA ARG A 432 4.64 1.53 20.06
C ARG A 432 4.35 1.37 18.57
N ASP A 433 5.16 2.00 17.73
CA ASP A 433 4.91 2.04 16.29
C ASP A 433 5.49 0.82 15.57
N VAL A 434 4.67 0.22 14.71
CA VAL A 434 5.05 -0.87 13.80
C VAL A 434 4.81 -0.41 12.36
N LEU A 435 5.87 -0.39 11.54
CA LEU A 435 5.82 0.08 10.14
C LEU A 435 5.74 -1.12 9.17
N ASP A 436 4.76 -1.12 8.28
CA ASP A 436 4.68 -2.07 7.15
C ASP A 436 5.09 -1.35 5.86
N GLU A 437 6.05 -1.90 5.11
CA GLU A 437 6.74 -1.20 4.00
C GLU A 437 7.48 0.07 4.46
N SER A 438 8.35 -0.12 5.46
CA SER A 438 9.13 0.93 6.13
C SER A 438 10.06 1.71 5.20
N ASP A 439 10.55 1.09 4.12
CA ASP A 439 11.33 1.72 3.05
C ASP A 439 10.53 2.80 2.34
N GLU A 440 9.29 2.50 1.96
CA GLU A 440 8.38 3.46 1.31
C GLU A 440 7.82 4.48 2.31
N ILE A 441 7.47 4.06 3.53
CA ILE A 441 6.96 4.96 4.58
C ILE A 441 8.00 6.02 4.98
N LEU A 442 9.27 5.63 5.07
CA LEU A 442 10.38 6.49 5.50
C LEU A 442 11.13 7.13 4.33
N HIS A 443 10.60 7.00 3.11
CA HIS A 443 11.27 7.44 1.91
C HIS A 443 11.52 8.96 1.91
N VAL A 444 12.76 9.38 1.64
CA VAL A 444 13.23 10.78 1.69
C VAL A 444 12.46 11.77 0.81
N LYS A 445 11.84 11.27 -0.27
CA LYS A 445 11.02 12.07 -1.19
C LYS A 445 9.62 12.39 -0.62
N TYR A 446 9.15 11.67 0.38
CA TYR A 446 7.82 11.89 0.93
C TYR A 446 7.81 13.11 1.86
N GLN A 447 6.95 14.07 1.53
CA GLN A 447 6.79 15.31 2.27
C GLN A 447 5.33 15.79 2.19
N LEU A 448 4.74 16.09 3.35
CA LEU A 448 3.42 16.69 3.46
C LEU A 448 3.55 18.21 3.55
N ILE A 449 2.78 18.94 2.73
CA ILE A 449 2.85 20.39 2.64
C ILE A 449 1.47 21.01 2.83
N TYR A 450 1.36 21.93 3.80
CA TYR A 450 0.20 22.77 4.02
C TYR A 450 0.49 24.19 3.52
N SER A 451 -0.15 24.55 2.41
CA SER A 451 -0.10 25.90 1.82
C SER A 451 -0.86 26.93 2.65
N ILE A 452 -0.29 28.10 2.92
CA ILE A 452 -0.85 29.05 3.89
C ILE A 452 -0.97 30.43 3.28
N GLY A 453 -2.07 31.10 3.56
CA GLY A 453 -2.40 32.41 2.99
C GLY A 453 -3.10 32.26 1.64
N ARG A 454 -3.24 33.39 0.94
CA ARG A 454 -3.83 33.42 -0.40
C ARG A 454 -2.78 33.07 -1.44
N GLN A 455 -3.22 32.41 -2.49
CA GLN A 455 -2.41 32.13 -3.66
C GLN A 455 -2.00 33.46 -4.32
N GLN A 456 -0.71 33.60 -4.62
CA GLN A 456 -0.09 34.80 -5.19
C GLN A 456 0.66 34.43 -6.47
N GLN A 457 0.91 35.43 -7.33
CA GLN A 457 1.80 35.22 -8.48
C GLN A 457 3.19 34.84 -8.00
N ILE A 458 3.87 34.01 -8.78
CA ILE A 458 5.30 33.76 -8.56
C ILE A 458 6.08 35.05 -8.77
N ASP A 459 7.13 35.23 -7.96
CA ASP A 459 8.03 36.36 -8.11
C ASP A 459 8.65 36.39 -9.52
N GLY A 460 8.78 37.57 -10.13
CA GLY A 460 9.24 37.75 -11.51
C GLY A 460 8.24 37.37 -12.61
N GLY A 461 7.13 36.68 -12.28
CA GLY A 461 5.99 36.42 -13.18
C GLY A 461 6.38 36.06 -14.62
N LEU A 462 5.92 36.88 -15.57
CA LEU A 462 6.15 36.71 -17.02
C LEU A 462 7.62 36.54 -17.40
N GLU A 463 8.50 37.35 -16.81
CA GLU A 463 9.93 37.32 -17.12
C GLU A 463 10.57 36.00 -16.68
N ARG A 464 10.06 35.39 -15.60
CA ARG A 464 10.59 34.12 -15.09
C ARG A 464 10.38 32.97 -16.07
N TRP A 465 9.16 32.75 -16.52
CA TRP A 465 8.90 31.64 -17.46
C TRP A 465 9.41 31.94 -18.88
N LYS A 466 9.47 33.22 -19.30
CA LYS A 466 10.17 33.61 -20.54
C LYS A 466 11.67 33.30 -20.49
N THR A 467 12.31 33.54 -19.34
CA THR A 467 13.73 33.17 -19.14
C THR A 467 13.93 31.67 -19.26
N ILE A 468 13.03 30.87 -18.67
CA ILE A 468 13.06 29.40 -18.80
C ILE A 468 12.89 28.97 -20.26
N GLN A 469 11.96 29.59 -21.00
CA GLN A 469 11.75 29.31 -22.43
C GLN A 469 13.00 29.62 -23.26
N LEU A 470 13.68 30.74 -22.97
CA LEU A 470 14.96 31.11 -23.59
C LEU A 470 16.07 30.10 -23.26
N VAL A 471 16.18 29.67 -22.01
CA VAL A 471 17.16 28.63 -21.63
C VAL A 471 16.88 27.33 -22.37
N LEU A 472 15.62 26.93 -22.52
CA LEU A 472 15.26 25.72 -23.27
C LEU A 472 15.52 25.85 -24.78
N SER A 473 15.37 27.03 -25.39
CA SER A 473 15.79 27.22 -26.78
C SER A 473 17.32 27.09 -26.95
N LEU A 474 18.10 27.60 -25.98
CA LEU A 474 19.56 27.42 -25.95
C LEU A 474 19.96 25.97 -25.69
N VAL A 475 19.23 25.24 -24.84
CA VAL A 475 19.41 23.80 -24.68
C VAL A 475 19.26 23.11 -26.03
N LYS A 476 18.16 23.35 -26.74
CA LYS A 476 17.89 22.78 -28.07
C LYS A 476 19.05 23.02 -29.04
N GLN A 477 19.58 24.24 -29.09
CA GLN A 477 20.72 24.61 -29.95
C GLN A 477 21.99 23.76 -29.67
N HIS A 478 22.18 23.30 -28.44
CA HIS A 478 23.38 22.56 -28.03
C HIS A 478 23.16 21.05 -27.89
N THR A 479 21.91 20.55 -27.95
CA THR A 479 21.59 19.13 -27.74
C THR A 479 22.35 18.18 -28.67
N THR A 480 22.46 18.50 -29.96
CA THR A 480 23.13 17.65 -30.97
C THR A 480 24.61 17.45 -30.65
N ASN A 481 25.34 18.55 -30.43
CA ASN A 481 26.78 18.52 -30.13
C ASN A 481 27.05 17.78 -28.82
N ILE A 482 26.24 18.06 -27.79
CA ILE A 482 26.39 17.43 -26.47
C ILE A 482 26.06 15.93 -26.54
N ALA A 483 25.04 15.52 -27.30
CA ALA A 483 24.72 14.11 -27.52
C ALA A 483 25.80 13.35 -28.30
N GLN A 484 26.46 14.00 -29.28
CA GLN A 484 27.57 13.40 -30.03
C GLN A 484 28.81 13.18 -29.14
N GLN A 485 29.09 14.11 -28.21
CA GLN A 485 30.25 14.02 -27.33
C GLN A 485 30.03 13.06 -26.14
N TYR A 486 28.78 12.90 -25.68
CA TYR A 486 28.44 12.15 -24.47
C TYR A 486 27.38 11.06 -24.75
N HIS A 487 27.66 10.14 -25.68
CA HIS A 487 26.66 9.16 -26.15
C HIS A 487 26.07 8.26 -25.06
N ASP A 488 26.84 7.87 -24.05
CA ASP A 488 26.38 6.98 -22.96
C ASP A 488 25.68 7.72 -21.82
N ASP A 489 25.87 9.03 -21.72
CA ASP A 489 25.35 9.85 -20.62
C ASP A 489 24.05 10.56 -21.00
N ILE A 490 23.59 10.42 -22.23
CA ILE A 490 22.50 11.20 -22.82
C ILE A 490 21.55 10.30 -23.58
N PHE A 491 20.27 10.52 -23.36
CA PHE A 491 19.23 10.04 -24.27
C PHE A 491 18.87 11.16 -25.24
N TYR A 492 19.06 10.93 -26.53
CA TYR A 492 18.76 11.90 -27.58
C TYR A 492 18.00 11.24 -28.73
N LYS A 493 16.89 11.87 -29.13
CA LYS A 493 16.16 11.56 -30.36
C LYS A 493 15.87 12.87 -31.08
N ALA A 494 16.31 12.95 -32.34
CA ALA A 494 16.09 14.12 -33.17
C ALA A 494 14.59 14.38 -33.37
N SER A 495 14.23 15.65 -33.46
CA SER A 495 12.87 16.06 -33.76
C SER A 495 12.57 15.97 -35.26
N GLU A 496 11.30 15.78 -35.62
CA GLU A 496 10.87 15.70 -37.03
C GLU A 496 10.94 17.06 -37.73
N SER A 497 10.75 18.16 -36.98
CA SER A 497 10.84 19.53 -37.50
C SER A 497 11.91 20.33 -36.77
N ARG A 498 12.43 21.37 -37.43
CA ARG A 498 13.32 22.35 -36.80
C ARG A 498 12.62 23.17 -35.71
N SER A 499 11.30 23.30 -35.73
CA SER A 499 10.52 24.09 -34.76
C SER A 499 10.23 23.36 -33.44
N SER A 500 10.29 22.03 -33.44
CA SER A 500 9.96 21.18 -32.29
C SER A 500 11.17 20.92 -31.39
N PHE A 501 10.92 20.67 -30.10
CA PHE A 501 12.00 20.35 -29.15
C PHE A 501 12.36 18.85 -29.27
N PRO A 502 13.65 18.48 -29.38
CA PRO A 502 14.04 17.07 -29.46
C PRO A 502 13.79 16.35 -28.13
N GLU A 503 13.60 15.02 -28.15
CA GLU A 503 13.61 14.27 -26.90
C GLU A 503 15.05 14.19 -26.38
N PHE A 504 15.34 14.99 -25.35
CA PHE A 504 16.67 15.11 -24.77
C PHE A 504 16.60 14.89 -23.26
N ARG A 505 17.42 13.97 -22.74
CA ARG A 505 17.57 13.75 -21.29
C ARG A 505 19.02 13.51 -20.90
N LEU A 506 19.36 13.99 -19.71
CA LEU A 506 20.65 13.74 -19.08
C LEU A 506 20.55 12.52 -18.17
N LEU A 507 21.26 11.44 -18.48
CA LEU A 507 21.30 10.22 -17.67
C LEU A 507 22.25 10.41 -16.48
N ASN A 508 23.40 11.04 -16.74
CA ASN A 508 24.44 11.33 -15.77
C ASN A 508 24.73 12.84 -15.67
N HIS A 509 25.40 13.24 -14.58
CA HIS A 509 25.73 14.65 -14.32
C HIS A 509 26.88 15.18 -15.19
N ARG A 510 27.81 14.31 -15.61
CA ARG A 510 29.02 14.66 -16.39
C ARG A 510 28.82 15.69 -17.53
N PRO A 511 27.83 15.56 -18.43
CA PRO A 511 27.60 16.54 -19.52
C PRO A 511 27.01 17.89 -19.06
N PHE A 512 26.43 17.96 -17.85
CA PHE A 512 25.65 19.12 -17.41
C PHE A 512 26.49 20.40 -17.22
N PRO A 513 27.68 20.39 -16.58
CA PRO A 513 28.52 21.58 -16.46
C PRO A 513 28.90 22.20 -17.81
N GLU A 514 29.22 21.37 -18.81
CA GLU A 514 29.54 21.86 -20.15
C GLU A 514 28.31 22.48 -20.83
N LEU A 515 27.15 21.83 -20.71
CA LEU A 515 25.88 22.39 -21.20
C LEU A 515 25.59 23.75 -20.57
N CYS A 516 25.75 23.88 -19.24
CA CYS A 516 25.58 25.15 -18.52
C CYS A 516 26.52 26.24 -19.06
N GLN A 517 27.79 25.91 -19.29
CA GLN A 517 28.77 26.86 -19.81
C GLN A 517 28.42 27.33 -21.23
N ARG A 518 27.96 26.41 -22.10
CA ARG A 518 27.51 26.75 -23.47
C ARG A 518 26.28 27.66 -23.44
N ILE A 519 25.28 27.33 -22.61
CA ILE A 519 24.07 28.16 -22.44
C ILE A 519 24.44 29.55 -21.93
N ALA A 520 25.25 29.65 -20.88
CA ALA A 520 25.67 30.93 -20.30
C ALA A 520 26.38 31.82 -21.33
N ASN A 521 27.31 31.25 -22.10
CA ASN A 521 28.04 31.97 -23.14
C ASN A 521 27.13 32.43 -24.28
N ALA A 522 26.25 31.55 -24.79
CA ALA A 522 25.32 31.90 -25.85
C ALA A 522 24.37 33.04 -25.43
N TRP A 523 23.83 32.95 -24.21
CA TRP A 523 22.97 33.98 -23.66
C TRP A 523 23.67 35.33 -23.47
N LEU A 524 24.93 35.35 -22.99
CA LEU A 524 25.69 36.58 -22.83
C LEU A 524 26.04 37.25 -24.17
N ASN A 525 26.28 36.45 -25.22
CA ASN A 525 26.58 36.95 -26.56
C ASN A 525 25.38 37.71 -27.18
N GLU A 526 24.14 37.32 -26.85
CA GLU A 526 22.94 38.02 -27.33
C GLU A 526 22.70 39.36 -26.62
N LYS A 527 23.23 39.56 -25.40
CA LYS A 527 22.92 40.71 -24.54
C LYS A 527 23.89 41.89 -24.62
N ASN A 528 25.02 41.75 -25.32
CA ASN A 528 25.99 42.84 -25.55
C ASN A 528 26.51 43.57 -24.28
N TYR A 529 26.73 42.85 -23.17
CA TYR A 529 27.33 43.43 -21.96
C TYR A 529 28.83 43.73 -22.13
N ARG A 530 29.38 44.65 -21.33
CA ARG A 530 30.85 44.92 -21.28
C ARG A 530 31.60 43.66 -20.85
N ARG A 531 32.80 43.42 -21.39
CA ARG A 531 33.63 42.23 -21.07
C ARG A 531 33.84 42.00 -19.56
N ILE A 532 34.11 43.07 -18.81
CA ILE A 532 34.31 42.98 -17.35
C ILE A 532 33.02 42.51 -16.66
N ASP A 533 31.88 43.06 -17.08
CA ASP A 533 30.58 42.68 -16.52
C ASP A 533 30.19 41.26 -16.93
N GLN A 534 30.50 40.83 -18.16
CA GLN A 534 30.30 39.44 -18.62
C GLN A 534 31.01 38.44 -17.72
N GLN A 535 32.26 38.72 -17.31
CA GLN A 535 33.01 37.85 -16.41
C GLN A 535 32.35 37.75 -15.03
N HIS A 536 31.93 38.87 -14.45
CA HIS A 536 31.21 38.87 -13.18
C HIS A 536 29.87 38.13 -13.28
N ILE A 537 29.09 38.38 -14.33
CA ILE A 537 27.81 37.68 -14.55
C ILE A 537 28.03 36.17 -14.71
N LEU A 538 29.01 35.75 -15.52
CA LEU A 538 29.30 34.35 -15.75
C LEU A 538 29.73 33.65 -14.46
N SER A 539 30.60 34.27 -13.67
CA SER A 539 30.97 33.74 -12.35
C SER A 539 29.75 33.64 -11.43
N PHE A 540 28.83 34.60 -11.49
CA PHE A 540 27.65 34.63 -10.62
C PHE A 540 26.63 33.55 -10.97
N ILE A 541 26.32 33.37 -12.27
CA ILE A 541 25.29 32.41 -12.70
C ILE A 541 25.78 30.97 -12.68
N LEU A 542 27.08 30.72 -12.83
CA LEU A 542 27.66 29.37 -12.84
C LEU A 542 28.17 28.89 -11.48
N ASP A 543 28.26 29.76 -10.47
CA ASP A 543 28.65 29.38 -9.10
C ASP A 543 27.55 29.70 -8.08
N ALA A 544 27.01 28.68 -7.44
CA ALA A 544 25.98 28.79 -6.40
C ALA A 544 26.50 29.39 -5.07
N ASN A 545 27.82 29.54 -4.89
CA ASN A 545 28.43 30.13 -3.69
C ASN A 545 28.82 31.61 -3.85
N SER A 546 28.82 32.14 -5.07
CA SER A 546 29.16 33.55 -5.35
C SER A 546 28.20 34.55 -4.68
N SER A 547 28.73 35.69 -4.21
CA SER A 547 27.91 36.79 -3.69
C SER A 547 27.31 37.64 -4.82
N VAL A 548 26.12 38.21 -4.59
CA VAL A 548 25.46 39.15 -5.51
C VAL A 548 26.06 40.57 -5.43
N ASP A 549 26.84 40.87 -4.40
CA ASP A 549 27.34 42.23 -4.10
C ASP A 549 28.10 42.86 -5.28
N CYS A 550 28.82 42.06 -6.08
CA CYS A 550 29.57 42.55 -7.23
C CYS A 550 28.68 43.03 -8.40
N LEU A 551 27.38 42.73 -8.36
CA LEU A 551 26.40 43.05 -9.41
C LEU A 551 25.35 44.07 -8.96
N ILE A 552 25.08 44.21 -7.66
CA ILE A 552 24.02 45.10 -7.12
C ILE A 552 24.20 46.54 -7.59
N ASP A 553 25.41 47.09 -7.50
CA ASP A 553 25.66 48.49 -7.86
C ASP A 553 25.82 48.70 -9.38
N ARG A 554 25.87 47.62 -10.17
CA ARG A 554 26.14 47.66 -11.61
C ARG A 554 24.89 47.53 -12.46
N PHE A 555 23.84 46.91 -11.92
CA PHE A 555 22.65 46.54 -12.68
C PHE A 555 21.37 46.88 -11.92
N PRO A 556 20.27 47.23 -12.64
CA PRO A 556 18.99 47.42 -11.99
C PRO A 556 18.47 46.10 -11.42
N TYR A 557 17.62 46.19 -10.40
CA TYR A 557 17.07 45.04 -9.69
C TYR A 557 16.38 44.02 -10.62
N SER A 558 15.66 44.48 -11.64
CA SER A 558 15.00 43.61 -12.64
C SER A 558 16.00 42.73 -13.40
N THR A 559 17.18 43.27 -13.73
CA THR A 559 18.24 42.52 -14.41
C THR A 559 18.92 41.55 -13.45
N ILE A 560 19.10 41.93 -12.19
CA ILE A 560 19.62 41.02 -11.16
C ILE A 560 18.67 39.85 -10.94
N GLN A 561 17.35 40.08 -10.98
CA GLN A 561 16.35 39.02 -10.88
C GLN A 561 16.49 38.00 -12.02
N LEU A 562 16.74 38.45 -13.25
CA LEU A 562 17.06 37.59 -14.39
C LEU A 562 18.32 36.74 -14.12
N PHE A 563 19.36 37.34 -13.56
CA PHE A 563 20.60 36.63 -13.21
C PHE A 563 20.36 35.57 -12.13
N LEU A 564 19.52 35.87 -11.14
CA LEU A 564 19.12 34.91 -10.11
C LEU A 564 18.33 33.73 -10.67
N ILE A 565 17.43 33.98 -11.64
CA ILE A 565 16.70 32.91 -12.33
C ILE A 565 17.67 32.03 -13.12
N MET A 566 18.59 32.63 -13.89
CA MET A 566 19.63 31.90 -14.62
C MET A 566 20.50 31.06 -13.68
N ARG A 567 20.92 31.64 -12.54
CA ARG A 567 21.68 30.96 -11.49
C ARG A 567 20.93 29.76 -10.92
N GLY A 568 19.63 29.92 -10.62
CA GLY A 568 18.76 28.84 -10.16
C GLY A 568 18.67 27.68 -11.16
N LEU A 569 18.55 28.00 -12.45
CA LEU A 569 18.48 27.00 -13.52
C LEU A 569 19.80 26.25 -13.71
N LEU A 570 20.93 26.97 -13.71
CA LEU A 570 22.24 26.43 -14.05
C LEU A 570 22.98 25.89 -12.81
N SER A 571 23.50 26.76 -11.95
CA SER A 571 24.37 26.36 -10.82
C SER A 571 23.62 25.75 -9.64
N SER A 572 22.33 26.05 -9.48
CA SER A 572 21.45 25.35 -8.51
C SER A 572 20.74 24.14 -9.11
N GLU A 573 21.11 23.74 -10.32
CA GLU A 573 20.77 22.46 -10.96
C GLU A 573 19.27 22.20 -11.20
N VAL A 574 18.40 23.22 -11.16
CA VAL A 574 16.97 23.05 -11.49
C VAL A 574 16.80 22.49 -12.89
N LEU A 575 17.62 22.94 -13.85
CA LEU A 575 17.60 22.43 -15.22
C LEU A 575 18.05 20.97 -15.30
N PHE A 576 19.10 20.58 -14.57
CA PHE A 576 19.56 19.17 -14.52
C PHE A 576 18.47 18.26 -13.98
N VAL A 577 17.85 18.63 -12.85
CA VAL A 577 16.76 17.84 -12.24
C VAL A 577 15.60 17.66 -13.21
N ALA A 578 15.26 18.69 -14.00
CA ALA A 578 14.20 18.60 -14.99
C ALA A 578 14.60 17.71 -16.18
N LEU A 579 15.78 17.92 -16.76
CA LEU A 579 16.28 17.16 -17.93
C LEU A 579 16.64 15.71 -17.60
N LYS A 580 16.83 15.35 -16.32
CA LYS A 580 17.02 13.96 -15.90
C LYS A 580 15.71 13.16 -15.91
N LYS A 581 14.56 13.83 -15.76
CA LYS A 581 13.25 13.17 -15.65
C LYS A 581 12.76 12.67 -17.01
N ARG A 582 12.07 11.53 -16.99
CA ARG A 582 11.44 10.92 -18.16
C ARG A 582 9.98 11.36 -18.26
N TYR A 583 9.62 11.99 -19.38
CA TYR A 583 8.24 12.38 -19.69
C TYR A 583 7.32 11.14 -19.70
N ARG A 584 6.07 11.29 -19.26
CA ARG A 584 5.06 10.23 -19.06
C ARG A 584 5.40 9.16 -18.01
N VAL A 585 6.58 9.20 -17.39
CA VAL A 585 6.99 8.24 -16.35
C VAL A 585 7.22 8.94 -15.03
N ASN A 586 7.95 10.06 -15.04
CA ASN A 586 8.21 10.85 -13.85
C ASN A 586 7.34 12.10 -13.77
N PHE A 587 6.88 12.61 -14.91
CA PHE A 587 6.07 13.82 -14.99
C PHE A 587 5.23 13.89 -16.26
N GLY A 588 4.19 14.71 -16.23
CA GLY A 588 3.35 15.05 -17.37
C GLY A 588 2.17 15.90 -16.94
N VAL A 589 1.34 16.33 -17.90
CA VAL A 589 0.04 16.97 -17.61
C VAL A 589 -1.00 15.86 -17.46
N ASN A 590 -1.86 15.94 -16.45
CA ASN A 590 -2.91 14.97 -16.25
C ASN A 590 -3.99 15.15 -17.33
N GLN A 591 -4.23 14.12 -18.14
CA GLN A 591 -5.24 14.15 -19.21
C GLN A 591 -6.66 13.81 -18.70
N ASN A 592 -6.81 13.43 -17.43
CA ASN A 592 -8.12 13.16 -16.86
C ASN A 592 -8.96 14.44 -16.84
N PRO A 593 -10.11 14.50 -17.54
CA PRO A 593 -10.93 15.71 -17.62
C PRO A 593 -11.56 16.11 -16.28
N LYS A 594 -11.58 15.21 -15.28
CA LYS A 594 -11.98 15.57 -13.90
C LYS A 594 -10.91 16.39 -13.17
N PHE A 595 -9.69 16.41 -13.70
CA PHE A 595 -8.54 17.05 -13.09
C PHE A 595 -8.22 18.35 -13.85
N ASN A 596 -8.70 19.48 -13.32
CA ASN A 596 -8.68 20.76 -14.04
C ASN A 596 -7.29 21.44 -14.14
N ARG A 597 -6.20 20.78 -13.74
CA ARG A 597 -4.87 21.39 -13.70
C ARG A 597 -4.10 21.13 -14.99
N LEU A 598 -3.64 22.21 -15.61
CA LEU A 598 -2.91 22.16 -16.88
C LEU A 598 -1.38 22.31 -16.72
N ILE A 599 -0.90 22.27 -15.47
CA ILE A 599 0.53 22.27 -15.11
C ILE A 599 1.05 20.82 -14.95
N ALA A 600 2.36 20.62 -15.14
CA ALA A 600 2.97 19.30 -14.95
C ALA A 600 2.91 18.84 -13.49
N VAL A 601 2.53 17.56 -13.31
CA VAL A 601 2.48 16.86 -12.03
C VAL A 601 3.41 15.64 -12.04
N PRO A 602 3.84 15.15 -10.88
CA PRO A 602 4.60 13.90 -10.79
C PRO A 602 3.75 12.70 -11.21
N PHE A 603 4.38 11.70 -11.80
CA PHE A 603 3.73 10.44 -12.20
C PHE A 603 4.24 9.31 -11.29
N ARG A 604 3.35 8.38 -10.89
CA ARG A 604 3.68 7.20 -10.08
C ARG A 604 4.13 6.02 -10.95
N ALA A 605 3.56 5.95 -12.14
CA ALA A 605 3.87 4.96 -13.15
C ALA A 605 3.68 5.59 -14.53
N LYS A 606 3.94 4.81 -15.59
CA LYS A 606 3.68 5.25 -16.95
C LYS A 606 2.24 5.72 -17.11
N ASP A 607 2.04 6.96 -17.54
CA ASP A 607 0.72 7.59 -17.77
C ASP A 607 -0.20 7.68 -16.53
N VAL A 608 0.33 7.39 -15.34
CA VAL A 608 -0.43 7.45 -14.09
C VAL A 608 0.04 8.66 -13.28
N ALA A 609 -0.70 9.76 -13.41
CA ALA A 609 -0.47 10.97 -12.65
C ALA A 609 -0.69 10.75 -11.14
N ALA A 610 0.15 11.38 -10.33
CA ALA A 610 -0.04 11.45 -8.89
C ALA A 610 -0.97 12.61 -8.55
N GLU A 611 -2.28 12.39 -8.64
CA GLU A 611 -3.32 13.44 -8.59
C GLU A 611 -3.18 14.41 -7.39
N ASN A 612 -2.72 13.94 -6.23
CA ASN A 612 -2.58 14.78 -5.02
C ASN A 612 -1.15 15.27 -4.75
N ILE A 613 -0.25 15.18 -5.73
CA ILE A 613 1.16 15.55 -5.57
C ILE A 613 1.54 16.64 -6.57
N GLU A 614 2.31 17.62 -6.11
CA GLU A 614 2.86 18.71 -6.92
C GLU A 614 4.39 18.76 -6.77
N PHE A 615 5.07 19.36 -7.75
CA PHE A 615 6.50 19.65 -7.60
C PHE A 615 6.71 20.77 -6.58
N ARG A 616 7.56 20.51 -5.58
CA ARG A 616 7.84 21.47 -4.49
C ARG A 616 8.39 22.80 -5.01
N HIS A 617 9.37 22.73 -5.91
CA HIS A 617 10.05 23.90 -6.46
C HIS A 617 9.29 24.40 -7.69
N PRO A 618 8.88 25.68 -7.71
CA PRO A 618 8.04 26.18 -8.79
C PRO A 618 8.76 26.18 -10.14
N ASP A 619 10.06 26.50 -10.18
CA ASP A 619 10.80 26.51 -11.44
C ASP A 619 10.92 25.09 -12.03
N VAL A 620 11.00 24.04 -11.19
CA VAL A 620 10.92 22.65 -11.66
C VAL A 620 9.55 22.39 -12.27
N ALA A 621 8.46 22.85 -11.64
CA ALA A 621 7.11 22.72 -12.20
C ALA A 621 6.97 23.44 -13.54
N ILE A 622 7.50 24.65 -13.67
CA ILE A 622 7.45 25.45 -14.91
C ILE A 622 8.25 24.77 -16.02
N VAL A 623 9.51 24.37 -15.77
CA VAL A 623 10.35 23.69 -16.76
C VAL A 623 9.70 22.38 -17.21
N LEU A 624 9.20 21.56 -16.27
CA LEU A 624 8.55 20.29 -16.60
C LEU A 624 7.20 20.48 -17.31
N THR A 625 6.48 21.57 -17.03
CA THR A 625 5.28 21.94 -17.79
C THR A 625 5.66 22.26 -19.23
N GLN A 626 6.66 23.12 -19.41
CA GLN A 626 7.17 23.47 -20.72
C GLN A 626 7.58 22.22 -21.53
N LEU A 627 8.39 21.34 -20.94
CA LEU A 627 8.80 20.07 -21.55
C LEU A 627 7.61 19.15 -21.84
N SER A 628 6.61 19.09 -20.97
CA SER A 628 5.41 18.26 -21.19
C SER A 628 4.66 18.68 -22.44
N TYR A 629 4.47 19.99 -22.64
CA TYR A 629 3.79 20.50 -23.84
C TYR A 629 4.67 20.43 -25.08
N TYR A 630 6.00 20.58 -24.96
CA TYR A 630 6.90 20.35 -26.08
C TYR A 630 6.88 18.89 -26.56
N CYS A 631 6.77 17.92 -25.65
CA CYS A 631 6.66 16.51 -26.01
C CYS A 631 5.25 16.14 -26.53
N ASN A 632 4.19 16.70 -25.92
CA ASN A 632 2.81 16.34 -26.24
C ASN A 632 2.25 17.08 -27.47
N GLY A 633 2.67 18.33 -27.66
CA GLY A 633 2.01 19.29 -28.53
C GLY A 633 0.69 19.80 -27.95
N LEU A 634 0.09 20.78 -28.63
CA LEU A 634 -1.24 21.33 -28.32
C LEU A 634 -2.37 20.51 -28.95
N SER A 635 -3.50 20.36 -28.26
CA SER A 635 -4.72 19.79 -28.83
C SER A 635 -5.36 20.74 -29.86
N ASP A 636 -6.27 20.25 -30.70
CA ASP A 636 -7.05 21.07 -31.63
C ASP A 636 -7.78 22.22 -30.90
N SER A 637 -8.33 21.95 -29.71
CA SER A 637 -9.01 22.96 -28.91
C SER A 637 -8.05 24.03 -28.38
N GLN A 638 -6.85 23.65 -27.94
CA GLN A 638 -5.82 24.59 -27.49
C GLN A 638 -5.25 25.41 -28.66
N MET A 639 -5.09 24.79 -29.83
CA MET A 639 -4.72 25.50 -31.05
C MET A 639 -5.75 26.55 -31.43
N LEU A 640 -7.05 26.20 -31.43
CA LEU A 640 -8.12 27.16 -31.67
C LEU A 640 -8.07 28.33 -30.69
N GLN A 641 -7.86 28.08 -29.39
CA GLN A 641 -7.71 29.14 -28.39
C GLN A 641 -6.56 30.11 -28.71
N CYS A 642 -5.41 29.59 -29.15
CA CYS A 642 -4.29 30.43 -29.57
C CYS A 642 -4.68 31.33 -30.75
N PHE A 643 -5.30 30.77 -31.78
CA PHE A 643 -5.68 31.51 -32.98
C PHE A 643 -6.82 32.52 -32.73
N ASP A 644 -7.81 32.16 -31.91
CA ASP A 644 -8.90 33.05 -31.52
C ASP A 644 -8.34 34.27 -30.79
N ARG A 645 -7.48 34.06 -29.79
CA ARG A 645 -6.78 35.13 -29.08
C ARG A 645 -5.90 35.96 -29.99
N LEU A 646 -5.10 35.31 -30.84
CA LEU A 646 -4.24 35.98 -31.81
C LEU A 646 -5.06 36.91 -32.72
N SER A 647 -6.27 36.52 -33.11
CA SER A 647 -7.15 37.33 -33.96
C SER A 647 -7.88 38.47 -33.24
N GLN A 648 -8.20 38.29 -31.95
CA GLN A 648 -9.08 39.19 -31.19
C GLN A 648 -8.32 40.16 -30.27
N ASP A 649 -7.23 39.69 -29.65
CA ASP A 649 -6.58 40.37 -28.54
C ASP A 649 -5.21 40.96 -28.89
N GLU A 650 -4.52 40.46 -29.93
CA GLU A 650 -3.17 40.91 -30.29
C GLU A 650 -3.19 42.13 -31.20
N SER A 651 -2.28 43.08 -30.94
CA SER A 651 -2.18 44.32 -31.72
C SER A 651 -1.57 44.10 -33.11
N ASP A 652 -0.63 43.16 -33.25
CA ASP A 652 -0.04 42.76 -34.52
C ASP A 652 -0.04 41.22 -34.68
N PRO A 653 -1.19 40.63 -35.05
CA PRO A 653 -1.32 39.19 -35.25
C PRO A 653 -0.39 38.67 -36.35
N LYS A 654 -0.09 39.51 -37.33
CA LYS A 654 0.72 39.15 -38.50
C LYS A 654 2.17 38.92 -38.07
N MET A 655 2.74 39.83 -37.29
CA MET A 655 4.12 39.72 -36.82
C MET A 655 4.33 38.45 -35.98
N ILE A 656 3.42 38.16 -35.04
CA ILE A 656 3.51 36.97 -34.18
C ILE A 656 3.40 35.68 -35.01
N TYR A 657 2.48 35.64 -35.97
CA TYR A 657 2.31 34.49 -36.85
C TYR A 657 3.52 34.25 -37.76
N GLU A 658 4.11 35.31 -38.32
CA GLU A 658 5.34 35.23 -39.10
C GLU A 658 6.53 34.76 -38.25
N GLU A 659 6.59 35.16 -36.98
CA GLU A 659 7.59 34.65 -36.02
C GLU A 659 7.42 33.13 -35.79
N TRP A 660 6.19 32.65 -35.61
CA TRP A 660 5.93 31.21 -35.47
C TRP A 660 6.43 30.41 -36.67
N LEU A 661 6.18 30.90 -37.88
CA LEU A 661 6.64 30.27 -39.12
C LEU A 661 8.15 30.37 -39.34
N SER A 662 8.85 31.33 -38.71
CA SER A 662 10.31 31.49 -38.88
C SER A 662 11.14 30.29 -38.41
N LEU A 663 10.58 29.44 -37.55
CA LEU A 663 11.21 28.22 -37.07
C LEU A 663 10.87 26.97 -37.90
N GLU A 664 9.92 27.07 -38.83
CA GLU A 664 9.52 25.96 -39.70
C GLU A 664 10.38 25.90 -40.95
N ASP A 665 10.52 24.69 -41.50
CA ASP A 665 11.22 24.47 -42.77
C ASP A 665 10.27 24.74 -43.94
N ASP A 666 10.75 25.45 -44.99
CA ASP A 666 9.95 25.77 -46.18
C ASP A 666 9.56 24.47 -46.93
N ASN A 667 8.33 24.00 -46.69
CA ASN A 667 7.79 22.76 -47.26
C ASN A 667 6.42 23.02 -47.95
N ASP A 668 5.99 22.10 -48.82
CA ASP A 668 4.69 22.21 -49.55
C ASP A 668 3.49 22.45 -48.62
N ARG A 669 3.54 21.90 -47.39
CA ARG A 669 2.52 22.08 -46.34
C ARG A 669 2.35 23.54 -45.89
N ILE A 670 3.38 24.37 -46.03
CA ILE A 670 3.42 25.76 -45.56
C ILE A 670 2.97 26.74 -46.65
N SER A 671 3.04 26.34 -47.92
CA SER A 671 2.74 27.21 -49.07
C SER A 671 1.36 27.89 -48.97
N SER A 672 0.33 27.17 -48.50
CA SER A 672 -1.04 27.66 -48.32
C SER A 672 -1.26 28.48 -47.04
N ILE A 673 -0.36 28.37 -46.05
CA ILE A 673 -0.48 29.00 -44.72
C ILE A 673 0.63 30.03 -44.47
N LYS A 674 1.41 30.41 -45.48
CA LYS A 674 2.60 31.27 -45.34
C LYS A 674 2.30 32.69 -44.85
N GLN A 675 1.06 33.15 -45.01
CA GLN A 675 0.64 34.48 -44.58
C GLN A 675 -0.56 34.38 -43.65
N TRP A 676 -0.58 35.23 -42.61
CA TRP A 676 -1.72 35.31 -41.70
C TRP A 676 -3.07 35.50 -42.42
N LYS A 677 -3.09 36.30 -43.49
CA LYS A 677 -4.30 36.58 -44.29
C LYS A 677 -4.89 35.36 -45.00
N THR A 678 -4.10 34.31 -45.24
CA THR A 678 -4.56 33.10 -45.95
C THR A 678 -5.05 32.01 -45.00
N VAL A 679 -4.90 32.23 -43.68
CA VAL A 679 -5.37 31.30 -42.65
C VAL A 679 -6.88 31.42 -42.49
N ASN A 680 -7.61 30.37 -42.83
CA ASN A 680 -9.05 30.27 -42.65
C ASN A 680 -9.39 29.14 -41.66
N LEU A 681 -9.64 29.49 -40.39
CA LEU A 681 -9.98 28.52 -39.34
C LEU A 681 -11.31 27.78 -39.58
N LYS A 682 -12.18 28.30 -40.46
CA LYS A 682 -13.43 27.63 -40.85
C LYS A 682 -13.21 26.55 -41.91
N ASP A 683 -12.09 26.61 -42.64
CA ASP A 683 -11.70 25.55 -43.56
C ASP A 683 -11.18 24.36 -42.75
N TYR A 684 -12.02 23.33 -42.63
CA TYR A 684 -11.70 22.11 -41.90
C TYR A 684 -10.47 21.41 -42.47
N GLN A 685 -10.29 21.42 -43.80
CA GLN A 685 -9.21 20.70 -44.45
C GLN A 685 -7.88 21.43 -44.25
N GLN A 686 -7.84 22.75 -44.47
CA GLN A 686 -6.65 23.56 -44.18
C GLN A 686 -6.25 23.43 -42.70
N ARG A 687 -7.24 23.48 -41.80
CA ARG A 687 -7.02 23.36 -40.35
C ARG A 687 -6.42 22.00 -39.95
N THR A 688 -7.06 20.90 -40.35
CA THR A 688 -6.72 19.56 -39.85
C THR A 688 -5.58 18.88 -40.59
N GLN A 689 -5.35 19.23 -41.87
CA GLN A 689 -4.31 18.58 -42.68
C GLN A 689 -3.04 19.43 -42.83
N GLN A 690 -3.12 20.76 -42.67
CA GLN A 690 -1.99 21.66 -42.93
C GLN A 690 -1.60 22.47 -41.69
N LEU A 691 -2.50 23.32 -41.19
CA LEU A 691 -2.19 24.31 -40.15
C LEU A 691 -1.85 23.67 -38.80
N PHE A 692 -2.75 22.85 -38.25
CA PHE A 692 -2.55 22.27 -36.92
C PHE A 692 -1.42 21.24 -36.89
N PRO A 693 -1.28 20.30 -37.85
CA PRO A 693 -0.16 19.38 -37.88
C PRO A 693 1.20 20.08 -37.97
N THR A 694 1.29 21.23 -38.65
CA THR A 694 2.54 21.99 -38.77
C THR A 694 2.89 22.70 -37.45
N LEU A 695 1.92 23.39 -36.85
CA LEU A 695 2.19 24.32 -35.75
C LEU A 695 2.03 23.74 -34.33
N ARG A 696 1.42 22.56 -34.19
CA ARG A 696 1.13 21.93 -32.89
C ARG A 696 2.35 21.71 -31.99
N TYR A 697 3.48 21.36 -32.60
CA TYR A 697 4.74 21.07 -31.92
C TYR A 697 5.72 22.23 -31.98
N ASN A 698 5.32 23.35 -32.59
CA ASN A 698 6.16 24.54 -32.71
C ASN A 698 6.34 25.16 -31.32
N MET A 699 7.61 25.30 -30.89
CA MET A 699 7.93 25.81 -29.57
C MET A 699 7.37 27.21 -29.30
N LEU A 700 7.28 28.09 -30.30
CA LEU A 700 6.77 29.45 -30.13
C LEU A 700 5.25 29.48 -29.93
N VAL A 701 4.52 28.64 -30.65
CA VAL A 701 3.06 28.49 -30.48
C VAL A 701 2.75 27.91 -29.10
N ILE A 702 3.54 26.92 -28.66
CA ILE A 702 3.42 26.35 -27.31
C ILE A 702 3.78 27.40 -26.24
N ASN A 703 4.85 28.18 -26.44
CA ASN A 703 5.21 29.28 -25.55
C ASN A 703 4.07 30.29 -25.43
N TYR A 704 3.47 30.67 -26.56
CA TYR A 704 2.33 31.57 -26.60
C TYR A 704 1.16 31.01 -25.77
N PHE A 705 0.77 29.74 -26.01
CA PHE A 705 -0.28 29.09 -25.24
C PHE A 705 -0.01 29.14 -23.73
N LEU A 706 1.19 28.74 -23.32
CA LEU A 706 1.57 28.68 -21.91
C LEU A 706 1.64 30.06 -21.24
N ASN A 707 2.14 31.07 -21.96
CA ASN A 707 2.28 32.44 -21.47
C ASN A 707 0.95 33.15 -21.25
N HIS A 708 -0.07 32.82 -22.03
CA HIS A 708 -1.36 33.52 -22.00
C HIS A 708 -2.45 32.76 -21.24
N PHE A 709 -2.48 31.43 -21.32
CA PHE A 709 -3.57 30.63 -20.76
C PHE A 709 -3.17 29.89 -19.48
N ILE A 710 -1.95 29.35 -19.41
CA ILE A 710 -1.56 28.41 -18.34
C ILE A 710 -0.85 29.12 -17.19
N PHE A 711 0.35 29.66 -17.42
CA PHE A 711 1.17 30.20 -16.33
C PHE A 711 0.53 31.37 -15.57
N PRO A 712 -0.19 32.32 -16.21
CA PRO A 712 -0.88 33.37 -15.47
C PRO A 712 -1.90 32.85 -14.45
N GLN A 713 -2.48 31.66 -14.68
CA GLN A 713 -3.48 31.03 -13.83
C GLN A 713 -2.84 30.04 -12.84
N GLU A 714 -1.92 29.21 -13.31
CA GLU A 714 -1.40 28.03 -12.60
C GLU A 714 -0.04 28.25 -11.93
N ALA A 715 0.83 29.12 -12.45
CA ALA A 715 2.18 29.37 -11.92
C ALA A 715 2.13 30.29 -10.68
N LYS A 716 1.54 29.76 -9.62
CA LYS A 716 1.29 30.48 -8.39
C LYS A 716 2.05 29.90 -7.21
N GLN A 717 2.21 30.70 -6.19
CA GLN A 717 2.82 30.31 -4.93
C GLN A 717 1.98 30.74 -3.73
N PHE A 718 2.28 30.17 -2.57
CA PHE A 718 1.70 30.57 -1.30
C PHE A 718 2.78 31.27 -0.45
N PRO A 719 2.44 32.32 0.31
CA PRO A 719 3.42 33.09 1.07
C PRO A 719 4.11 32.27 2.15
N HIS A 720 3.41 31.29 2.73
CA HIS A 720 4.00 30.37 3.70
C HIS A 720 3.62 28.91 3.40
N LYS A 721 4.48 27.98 3.81
CA LYS A 721 4.25 26.53 3.73
C LYS A 721 4.62 25.91 5.07
N LEU A 722 3.68 25.19 5.69
CA LEU A 722 3.97 24.28 6.79
C LEU A 722 4.35 22.94 6.16
N VAL A 723 5.42 22.34 6.64
CA VAL A 723 6.03 21.19 5.98
C VAL A 723 6.40 20.16 7.02
N SER A 724 6.10 18.91 6.71
CA SER A 724 6.52 17.76 7.51
C SER A 724 7.00 16.64 6.57
N SER A 725 7.98 15.88 7.00
CA SER A 725 8.62 14.81 6.21
C SER A 725 8.32 13.45 6.81
N ALA A 726 8.54 12.39 6.02
CA ALA A 726 8.48 11.02 6.52
C ALA A 726 9.35 10.81 7.78
N TRP A 727 10.49 11.50 7.85
CA TRP A 727 11.47 11.34 8.93
C TRP A 727 10.99 11.90 10.27
N ASP A 728 9.99 12.79 10.28
CA ASP A 728 9.38 13.29 11.52
C ASP A 728 8.68 12.16 12.28
N LEU A 729 8.29 11.07 11.59
CA LEU A 729 7.81 9.84 12.22
C LEU A 729 8.87 9.17 13.10
N SER A 730 10.16 9.38 12.85
CA SER A 730 11.26 8.71 13.56
C SER A 730 11.93 9.56 14.65
N SER A 731 11.27 10.63 15.09
CA SER A 731 11.82 11.60 16.04
C SER A 731 12.38 10.95 17.31
N SER A 732 13.57 11.42 17.73
CA SER A 732 14.25 11.04 18.97
C SER A 732 13.48 11.40 20.26
N SER A 733 12.41 12.19 20.15
CA SER A 733 11.55 12.56 21.29
C SER A 733 10.61 11.44 21.77
N ARG A 734 10.64 10.27 21.12
CA ARG A 734 9.78 9.13 21.43
C ARG A 734 10.41 8.23 22.49
N THR A 735 9.58 7.71 23.39
CA THR A 735 10.02 6.82 24.48
C THR A 735 10.01 5.35 24.08
N LYS A 736 9.11 4.96 23.17
CA LYS A 736 8.95 3.58 22.70
C LYS A 736 9.71 3.39 21.38
N ILE A 737 10.24 2.18 21.19
CA ILE A 737 10.99 1.77 20.00
C ILE A 737 10.05 1.71 18.79
N ILE A 738 10.55 2.12 17.64
CA ILE A 738 9.89 1.89 16.35
C ILE A 738 10.48 0.64 15.73
N THR A 739 9.60 -0.24 15.26
CA THR A 739 9.99 -1.47 14.54
C THR A 739 9.31 -1.48 13.19
N GLY A 740 9.93 -2.03 12.14
CA GLY A 740 9.27 -2.13 10.85
C GLY A 740 9.85 -3.20 9.94
N PHE A 741 9.15 -3.43 8.84
CA PHE A 741 9.62 -4.31 7.78
C PHE A 741 9.84 -3.55 6.49
N SER A 742 10.91 -3.89 5.78
CA SER A 742 11.19 -3.44 4.42
C SER A 742 10.99 -4.59 3.44
N GLY A 743 10.50 -4.28 2.24
CA GLY A 743 10.56 -5.21 1.12
C GLY A 743 11.96 -5.35 0.52
N THR A 744 12.82 -4.33 0.69
CA THR A 744 14.09 -4.20 -0.03
C THR A 744 15.24 -3.74 0.86
N ASN A 745 16.49 -3.99 0.41
CA ASN A 745 17.71 -3.49 1.06
C ASN A 745 18.22 -2.17 0.48
N ASP A 746 17.69 -1.74 -0.67
CA ASP A 746 18.23 -0.62 -1.44
C ASP A 746 18.17 0.72 -0.69
N THR A 747 17.20 0.87 0.21
CA THR A 747 16.98 2.12 0.96
C THR A 747 17.68 2.14 2.31
N GLN A 748 18.47 1.12 2.68
CA GLN A 748 19.14 1.04 3.99
C GLN A 748 19.95 2.31 4.32
N LEU A 749 20.69 2.83 3.33
CA LEU A 749 21.50 4.05 3.47
C LEU A 749 20.68 5.35 3.50
N LEU A 750 19.40 5.27 3.14
CA LEU A 750 18.47 6.40 3.08
C LEU A 750 17.51 6.43 4.27
N LEU A 751 17.64 5.50 5.23
CA LEU A 751 16.84 5.51 6.44
C LEU A 751 17.22 6.69 7.35
N PRO A 752 16.28 7.19 8.17
CA PRO A 752 16.60 8.19 9.18
C PRO A 752 17.70 7.71 10.11
N VAL A 753 18.58 8.63 10.55
CA VAL A 753 19.77 8.33 11.38
C VAL A 753 19.46 7.50 12.64
N HIS A 754 18.25 7.64 13.19
CA HIS A 754 17.81 6.94 14.40
C HIS A 754 17.21 5.55 14.14
N ILE A 755 17.05 5.16 12.87
CA ILE A 755 16.54 3.86 12.44
C ILE A 755 17.69 3.06 11.85
N ARG A 756 17.86 1.82 12.30
CA ARG A 756 18.86 0.90 11.80
C ARG A 756 18.19 -0.31 11.20
N GLN A 757 18.70 -0.76 10.07
CA GLN A 757 18.31 -2.07 9.56
C GLN A 757 19.09 -3.16 10.31
N CYS A 758 18.37 -4.08 10.93
CA CYS A 758 18.90 -5.13 11.80
C CYS A 758 18.36 -6.49 11.37
N ASP A 759 18.86 -7.00 10.25
CA ASP A 759 18.42 -8.27 9.69
C ASP A 759 19.00 -9.46 10.45
N LEU A 760 18.23 -10.54 10.53
CA LEU A 760 18.70 -11.81 11.06
C LEU A 760 19.67 -12.47 10.07
N PRO A 761 20.75 -13.14 10.52
CA PRO A 761 21.71 -13.82 9.64
C PRO A 761 21.06 -14.80 8.66
N GLU A 762 20.00 -15.48 9.10
CA GLU A 762 19.24 -16.45 8.31
C GLU A 762 18.53 -15.79 7.12
N LEU A 763 18.15 -14.51 7.27
CA LEU A 763 17.49 -13.72 6.23
C LEU A 763 18.49 -13.11 5.24
N GLN A 764 19.77 -12.98 5.56
CA GLN A 764 20.78 -12.45 4.62
C GLN A 764 20.93 -13.29 3.34
N LYS A 765 20.46 -14.55 3.35
CA LYS A 765 20.42 -15.41 2.16
C LYS A 765 19.45 -14.91 1.10
N THR A 766 18.51 -14.01 1.40
CA THR A 766 17.51 -13.51 0.43
C THR A 766 18.15 -12.83 -0.77
N ASP A 767 19.19 -12.01 -0.56
CA ASP A 767 19.91 -11.35 -1.65
C ASP A 767 20.62 -12.39 -2.53
N ALA A 768 21.16 -13.45 -1.92
CA ALA A 768 21.73 -14.57 -2.64
C ALA A 768 20.68 -15.40 -3.40
N ILE A 769 19.42 -15.47 -2.94
CA ILE A 769 18.32 -16.11 -3.67
C ILE A 769 17.97 -15.30 -4.93
N VAL A 770 17.93 -13.97 -4.84
CA VAL A 770 17.72 -13.10 -6.02
C VAL A 770 18.84 -13.32 -7.04
N LEU A 771 20.10 -13.30 -6.59
CA LEU A 771 21.25 -13.60 -7.45
C LEU A 771 21.20 -15.01 -8.03
N ASN A 772 20.87 -16.02 -7.22
CA ASN A 772 20.76 -17.40 -7.69
C ASN A 772 19.65 -17.56 -8.74
N ASN A 773 18.52 -16.86 -8.57
CA ASN A 773 17.46 -16.83 -9.57
C ASN A 773 17.95 -16.23 -10.88
N LEU A 774 18.64 -15.08 -10.83
CA LEU A 774 19.23 -14.42 -12.01
C LEU A 774 20.32 -15.25 -12.71
N LEU A 775 21.00 -16.13 -11.97
CA LEU A 775 22.11 -16.96 -12.48
C LEU A 775 21.66 -18.36 -12.91
N GLN A 776 20.38 -18.73 -12.76
CA GLN A 776 19.89 -20.05 -13.17
C GLN A 776 19.90 -20.20 -14.69
N SER A 777 20.73 -21.11 -15.19
CA SER A 777 20.93 -21.40 -16.62
C SER A 777 19.68 -21.85 -17.38
N ASN A 778 18.64 -22.26 -16.67
CA ASN A 778 17.47 -22.94 -17.25
C ASN A 778 16.24 -22.03 -17.38
N LYS A 779 16.29 -20.77 -16.93
CA LYS A 779 15.11 -19.89 -16.86
C LYS A 779 15.26 -18.51 -17.51
N ASP A 780 16.47 -17.99 -17.71
CA ASP A 780 16.65 -16.59 -18.10
C ASP A 780 17.50 -16.41 -19.37
N HIS A 781 16.85 -16.13 -20.50
CA HIS A 781 17.51 -15.51 -21.65
C HIS A 781 17.53 -13.99 -21.44
N TYR A 782 18.71 -13.43 -21.16
CA TYR A 782 18.89 -11.99 -21.07
C TYR A 782 19.28 -11.41 -22.43
N GLN A 783 18.54 -10.39 -22.87
CA GLN A 783 18.88 -9.62 -24.06
C GLN A 783 19.03 -8.14 -23.71
N TYR A 784 20.22 -7.60 -23.98
CA TYR A 784 20.47 -6.17 -23.89
C TYR A 784 19.90 -5.44 -25.12
N LEU A 785 19.16 -4.37 -24.88
CA LEU A 785 18.58 -3.52 -25.91
C LEU A 785 19.27 -2.14 -25.91
N PRO A 786 19.53 -1.54 -27.09
CA PRO A 786 20.04 -0.18 -27.19
C PRO A 786 19.17 0.86 -26.47
N ILE A 787 19.79 1.96 -26.02
CA ILE A 787 19.19 3.05 -25.21
C ILE A 787 17.98 3.74 -25.91
N SER A 788 17.85 3.60 -27.23
CA SER A 788 16.81 4.23 -28.08
C SER A 788 15.84 3.24 -28.75
N THR A 789 15.78 2.00 -28.26
CA THR A 789 14.92 0.95 -28.83
C THR A 789 13.44 1.32 -28.73
N SER A 790 12.70 1.25 -29.85
CA SER A 790 11.26 1.52 -29.86
C SER A 790 10.44 0.36 -29.32
N SER A 791 9.20 0.59 -28.89
CA SER A 791 8.30 -0.52 -28.49
C SER A 791 8.14 -1.57 -29.59
N ASP A 792 8.17 -1.17 -30.86
CA ASP A 792 8.08 -2.09 -32.00
C ASP A 792 9.31 -2.99 -32.12
N ASP A 793 10.50 -2.43 -31.94
CA ASP A 793 11.73 -3.21 -31.97
C ASP A 793 11.71 -4.25 -30.84
N ILE A 794 11.26 -3.87 -29.64
CA ILE A 794 11.16 -4.78 -28.50
C ILE A 794 10.19 -5.94 -28.80
N LEU A 795 9.00 -5.63 -29.32
CA LEU A 795 8.02 -6.66 -29.71
C LEU A 795 8.57 -7.57 -30.81
N SER A 796 9.32 -7.02 -31.77
CA SER A 796 9.94 -7.82 -32.83
C SER A 796 10.99 -8.80 -32.29
N HIS A 797 11.71 -8.44 -31.22
CA HIS A 797 12.65 -9.34 -30.55
C HIS A 797 11.92 -10.43 -29.76
N ILE A 798 10.86 -10.06 -29.03
CA ILE A 798 10.01 -10.99 -28.27
C ILE A 798 9.43 -12.08 -29.18
N VAL A 799 8.90 -11.70 -30.35
CA VAL A 799 8.27 -12.65 -31.29
C VAL A 799 9.29 -13.54 -32.00
N LYS A 800 10.53 -13.07 -32.17
CA LYS A 800 11.62 -13.84 -32.79
C LYS A 800 12.31 -14.80 -31.81
N ASP A 801 12.00 -14.73 -30.52
CA ASP A 801 12.53 -15.65 -29.54
C ASP A 801 12.10 -17.09 -29.88
N LYS A 802 12.96 -18.06 -29.54
CA LYS A 802 12.67 -19.48 -29.76
C LYS A 802 11.57 -19.99 -28.84
N SER A 803 11.38 -19.34 -27.68
CA SER A 803 10.35 -19.65 -26.72
C SER A 803 9.06 -18.89 -27.03
N ILE A 804 7.91 -19.56 -26.97
CA ILE A 804 6.61 -18.90 -27.11
C ILE A 804 6.33 -18.14 -25.81
N ILE A 805 6.55 -16.83 -25.83
CA ILE A 805 6.23 -15.95 -24.71
C ILE A 805 4.70 -15.79 -24.65
N GLN A 806 4.11 -16.09 -23.50
CA GLN A 806 2.65 -16.00 -23.27
C GLN A 806 2.25 -14.79 -22.43
N VAL A 807 3.20 -14.19 -21.70
CA VAL A 807 2.95 -13.07 -20.78
C VAL A 807 4.07 -12.04 -20.93
N ILE A 808 3.69 -10.78 -21.11
CA ILE A 808 4.62 -9.64 -21.11
C ILE A 808 4.37 -8.82 -19.85
N LEU A 809 5.41 -8.66 -19.02
CA LEU A 809 5.39 -7.79 -17.85
C LEU A 809 6.23 -6.53 -18.13
N GLY A 810 5.55 -5.40 -18.33
CA GLY A 810 6.19 -4.11 -18.62
C GLY A 810 6.76 -3.42 -17.38
N VAL A 811 7.87 -3.93 -16.83
CA VAL A 811 8.53 -3.32 -15.67
C VAL A 811 9.33 -2.07 -16.09
N GLY A 812 9.27 -1.00 -15.29
CA GLY A 812 10.12 0.20 -15.50
C GLY A 812 9.75 1.08 -16.72
N ALA A 813 8.52 0.95 -17.24
CA ALA A 813 8.06 1.68 -18.43
C ALA A 813 8.94 1.43 -19.68
N LEU A 814 9.24 0.16 -19.93
CA LEU A 814 10.01 -0.29 -21.11
C LEU A 814 9.33 0.15 -22.42
N PHE A 815 8.05 -0.19 -22.60
CA PHE A 815 7.25 0.23 -23.74
C PHE A 815 6.71 1.65 -23.52
N ILE A 816 7.48 2.70 -23.76
CA ILE A 816 7.06 4.07 -23.40
C ILE A 816 6.15 4.74 -24.45
N ASP A 817 6.37 4.44 -25.72
CA ASP A 817 5.71 5.08 -26.85
C ASP A 817 4.31 4.52 -27.16
N LYS A 818 3.93 3.37 -26.56
CA LYS A 818 2.65 2.69 -26.84
C LYS A 818 1.78 2.41 -25.62
N THR A 819 0.46 2.54 -25.74
CA THR A 819 -0.48 2.12 -24.68
C THR A 819 -0.53 0.60 -24.55
N ASN A 820 -1.02 0.07 -23.42
CA ASN A 820 -1.19 -1.38 -23.24
C ASN A 820 -2.03 -2.00 -24.36
N ARG A 821 -3.08 -1.31 -24.81
CA ARG A 821 -3.88 -1.70 -25.97
C ARG A 821 -3.05 -1.76 -27.26
N GLN A 822 -2.28 -0.71 -27.56
CA GLN A 822 -1.44 -0.66 -28.76
C GLN A 822 -0.37 -1.76 -28.76
N ILE A 823 0.20 -2.07 -27.60
CA ILE A 823 1.16 -3.18 -27.42
C ILE A 823 0.45 -4.50 -27.69
N ALA A 824 -0.72 -4.74 -27.08
CA ALA A 824 -1.47 -5.98 -27.25
C ALA A 824 -1.87 -6.22 -28.72
N VAL A 825 -2.44 -5.22 -29.39
CA VAL A 825 -2.81 -5.30 -30.82
C VAL A 825 -1.57 -5.59 -31.67
N LYS A 826 -0.49 -4.82 -31.46
CA LYS A 826 0.72 -4.97 -32.27
C LYS A 826 1.42 -6.31 -32.04
N TRP A 827 1.42 -6.80 -30.80
CA TRP A 827 1.97 -8.09 -30.45
C TRP A 827 1.17 -9.23 -31.10
N LEU A 828 -0.16 -9.13 -31.10
CA LEU A 828 -1.04 -10.09 -31.78
C LEU A 828 -0.83 -10.06 -33.31
N ASP A 829 -0.69 -8.87 -33.91
CA ASP A 829 -0.40 -8.71 -35.35
C ASP A 829 0.94 -9.34 -35.78
N LEU A 830 1.95 -9.29 -34.91
CA LEU A 830 3.26 -9.87 -35.16
C LEU A 830 3.30 -11.38 -34.86
N SER A 831 2.39 -11.88 -34.02
CA SER A 831 2.38 -13.26 -33.55
C SER A 831 1.78 -14.23 -34.58
N ASP A 832 2.14 -15.50 -34.45
CA ASP A 832 1.59 -16.57 -35.27
C ASP A 832 0.12 -16.85 -34.86
N LYS A 833 -0.81 -16.43 -35.72
CA LYS A 833 -2.26 -16.58 -35.51
C LYS A 833 -2.74 -18.04 -35.45
N THR A 834 -1.89 -19.01 -35.80
CA THR A 834 -2.21 -20.43 -35.58
C THR A 834 -2.01 -20.88 -34.14
N LYS A 835 -1.33 -20.07 -33.32
CA LYS A 835 -0.94 -20.39 -31.93
C LYS A 835 -1.54 -19.43 -30.90
N ILE A 836 -1.81 -18.19 -31.28
CA ILE A 836 -2.33 -17.16 -30.38
C ILE A 836 -3.55 -16.53 -31.06
N ASP A 837 -4.73 -16.80 -30.47
CA ASP A 837 -6.01 -16.30 -30.99
C ASP A 837 -6.40 -14.93 -30.40
N TYR A 838 -5.97 -14.64 -29.17
CA TYR A 838 -6.38 -13.44 -28.43
C TYR A 838 -5.23 -12.89 -27.58
N ALA A 839 -5.24 -11.58 -27.35
CA ALA A 839 -4.36 -10.92 -26.40
C ALA A 839 -5.17 -10.26 -25.27
N VAL A 840 -4.83 -10.60 -24.02
CA VAL A 840 -5.46 -10.00 -22.82
C VAL A 840 -4.56 -8.89 -22.28
N TYR A 841 -5.13 -7.73 -21.98
CA TYR A 841 -4.41 -6.62 -21.39
C TYR A 841 -5.20 -5.93 -20.28
N PHE A 842 -4.47 -5.25 -19.40
CA PHE A 842 -5.05 -4.45 -18.32
C PHE A 842 -5.01 -2.96 -18.70
N GLU A 843 -6.11 -2.26 -18.46
CA GLU A 843 -6.16 -0.80 -18.56
C GLU A 843 -6.86 -0.26 -17.30
N SER A 844 -6.11 0.52 -16.52
CA SER A 844 -6.46 0.82 -15.12
C SER A 844 -6.67 -0.48 -14.31
N ASP A 845 -7.88 -0.73 -13.80
CA ASP A 845 -8.23 -1.92 -13.00
C ASP A 845 -9.16 -2.88 -13.75
N SER A 846 -9.29 -2.73 -15.07
CA SER A 846 -10.19 -3.53 -15.91
C SER A 846 -9.41 -4.39 -16.91
N ILE A 847 -9.95 -5.57 -17.18
CA ILE A 847 -9.40 -6.55 -18.11
C ILE A 847 -10.08 -6.37 -19.47
N PHE A 848 -9.28 -6.30 -20.52
CA PHE A 848 -9.72 -6.19 -21.90
C PHE A 848 -9.11 -7.29 -22.76
N VAL A 849 -9.79 -7.64 -23.85
CA VAL A 849 -9.37 -8.67 -24.81
C VAL A 849 -9.37 -8.06 -26.21
N CYS A 850 -8.28 -8.30 -26.95
CA CYS A 850 -8.17 -8.03 -28.39
C CYS A 850 -8.17 -9.36 -29.15
N ASP A 851 -8.89 -9.40 -30.27
CA ASP A 851 -8.97 -10.49 -31.24
C ASP A 851 -8.35 -10.12 -32.60
#